data_AF-A0AAP4EG90-F1
#
_entry.id   AF-A0AAP4EG90-F1
#
_cell.length_a   1.000
_cell.length_b   1.000
_cell.length_c   1.000
_cell.angle_alpha   90.00
_cell.angle_beta   90.00
_cell.angle_gamma   90.00
#
_symmetry.space_group_name_H-M   'P 1'
#
loop_
_entity.id
_entity.type
_entity.pdbx_description
1 polymer ?
#
loop_
_entity_poly.entity_id
_entity_poly.type
_entity_poly.pdbx_seq_one_letter_code
_entity_poly.pdbx_strand_id
1 'polypeptide(L)'
;MKSIILKTLILRNFKGIKDLRVDFNRVTDISGNNAVGKTTIFDAFTWLLFDKNSLDAKDFEIKTLDKNNNVIHGLEHEVSALLNINGVEKKLSKIYKEKWTKKRGEAEKQLTGHTTDYYIDDVPVKKVEFQEAIGNIIDEKLFKLITNPLYFSTILNWKDRRNVLLSIIGDVDVMDVIKLNNTLKGFDALLGEKTVDDLKKTLAARKRKINQDIDSIPFRIDELDKSIINLDFEALEDELKIKNEELKQVEDKLYDSTKLGDVVLEKQQKLFNLKNMLQSIEYKAESQANRPKKELEALLDEKAYELKDTLRKVSTLEERLVSIKFKKDLVKDQMDSLRNTWHEEKLKVLEFNENEFVCPTCKREFEAEDIEAKKESLIEQFNISKSKKLADINNKGVAKKTEFEEIEKQISNLEMEIEETKVKASGLEEEVKGIKVKLDNFKPSIILGEEYKKVSCEISDLEVEINDNTSTKELISSLRREKSDLVDAIDTIKAKLTYREKNKATLERIEELKDEERKLAETLAKVEKEEFQCETFIKAKVKLMEDSINEKFKYVSFKLFNTLVNGAVEECCVATVNGVPFDSVNNAGKINAGIDIINTLCNHYGVNATVFIDNAESVNELLECESQVVRLIVSKDKTLVIS
;
A
#
# COMPACT_ATOMS: atom_id res chain seq x y z
N MET A 1 9.77 -1.02 80.91
CA MET A 1 10.02 -2.45 80.65
C MET A 1 9.06 -3.27 81.50
N LYS A 2 8.33 -4.22 80.92
CA LYS A 2 7.49 -5.17 81.65
C LYS A 2 8.38 -6.25 82.26
N SER A 3 8.31 -6.50 83.56
CA SER A 3 9.09 -7.51 84.25
C SER A 3 8.17 -8.62 84.76
N ILE A 4 8.46 -9.86 84.35
CA ILE A 4 7.75 -11.07 84.74
C ILE A 4 8.72 -11.95 85.52
N ILE A 5 8.51 -12.06 86.82
CA ILE A 5 9.39 -12.80 87.75
C ILE A 5 8.62 -13.99 88.30
N LEU A 6 9.15 -15.19 88.14
CA LEU A 6 8.67 -16.39 88.82
C LEU A 6 9.10 -16.31 90.29
N LYS A 7 8.14 -16.26 91.23
CA LYS A 7 8.41 -16.21 92.67
C LYS A 7 8.41 -17.61 93.28
N THR A 8 7.39 -18.38 92.97
CA THR A 8 7.21 -19.74 93.53
C THR A 8 6.61 -20.66 92.47
N LEU A 9 7.05 -21.91 92.43
CA LEU A 9 6.45 -22.99 91.64
C LEU A 9 6.20 -24.20 92.55
N ILE A 10 4.99 -24.75 92.49
CA ILE A 10 4.54 -25.91 93.28
C ILE A 10 4.05 -26.98 92.30
N LEU A 11 4.57 -28.20 92.44
CA LEU A 11 4.22 -29.37 91.65
C LEU A 11 3.64 -30.45 92.57
N ARG A 12 2.55 -31.10 92.15
CA ARG A 12 2.05 -32.33 92.79
C ARG A 12 1.76 -33.40 91.76
N ASN A 13 2.30 -34.59 91.99
CA ASN A 13 2.25 -35.75 91.11
C ASN A 13 2.63 -35.48 89.64
N PHE A 14 3.41 -34.44 89.33
CA PHE A 14 3.71 -34.03 87.96
C PHE A 14 5.00 -34.71 87.45
N LYS A 15 4.91 -35.48 86.36
CA LYS A 15 6.03 -36.24 85.74
C LYS A 15 6.93 -36.98 86.75
N GLY A 16 6.32 -37.69 87.70
CA GLY A 16 7.04 -38.47 88.70
C GLY A 16 7.43 -37.72 89.99
N ILE A 17 7.28 -36.39 90.03
CA ILE A 17 7.49 -35.60 91.25
C ILE A 17 6.21 -35.61 92.08
N LYS A 18 6.25 -36.26 93.26
CA LYS A 18 5.08 -36.38 94.15
C LYS A 18 4.65 -35.03 94.74
N ASP A 19 5.58 -34.31 95.35
CA ASP A 19 5.37 -32.96 95.88
C ASP A 19 6.71 -32.20 95.82
N LEU A 20 6.71 -30.99 95.28
CA LEU A 20 7.85 -30.10 95.25
C LEU A 20 7.39 -28.65 95.29
N ARG A 21 8.03 -27.85 96.15
CA ARG A 21 7.93 -26.39 96.16
C ARG A 21 9.30 -25.78 95.91
N VAL A 22 9.37 -24.84 94.98
CA VAL A 22 10.58 -24.08 94.64
C VAL A 22 10.27 -22.60 94.79
N ASP A 23 11.01 -21.91 95.65
CA ASP A 23 10.98 -20.45 95.78
C ASP A 23 12.22 -19.89 95.04
N PHE A 24 12.00 -18.95 94.12
CA PHE A 24 13.01 -18.48 93.18
C PHE A 24 13.54 -17.10 93.55
N ASN A 25 14.86 -16.96 93.44
CA ASN A 25 15.60 -15.71 93.57
C ASN A 25 15.94 -15.13 92.20
N ARG A 26 16.69 -14.01 92.18
CA ARG A 26 17.19 -13.39 90.95
C ARG A 26 18.00 -14.38 90.08
N VAL A 27 18.85 -15.17 90.72
CA VAL A 27 19.51 -16.35 90.16
C VAL A 27 19.17 -17.51 91.09
N THR A 28 18.69 -18.63 90.53
CA THR A 28 18.35 -19.83 91.29
C THR A 28 19.01 -21.04 90.64
N ASP A 29 19.75 -21.80 91.42
CA ASP A 29 20.38 -23.03 90.97
C ASP A 29 19.54 -24.22 91.41
N ILE A 30 19.26 -25.11 90.46
CA ILE A 30 18.55 -26.36 90.68
C ILE A 30 19.49 -27.47 90.24
N SER A 31 20.14 -28.10 91.22
CA SER A 31 21.11 -29.16 90.99
C SER A 31 20.59 -30.55 91.34
N GLY A 32 21.13 -31.56 90.68
CA GLY A 32 20.83 -32.96 90.97
C GLY A 32 21.38 -33.90 89.90
N ASN A 33 21.40 -35.21 90.18
CA ASN A 33 21.82 -36.22 89.23
C ASN A 33 20.90 -36.27 87.98
N ASN A 34 21.32 -36.94 86.92
CA ASN A 34 20.47 -37.14 85.75
C ASN A 34 19.19 -37.91 86.13
N ALA A 35 18.08 -37.58 85.46
CA ALA A 35 16.74 -38.16 85.67
C ALA A 35 16.06 -37.88 87.03
N VAL A 36 16.60 -37.00 87.89
CA VAL A 36 15.95 -36.65 89.18
C VAL A 36 14.85 -35.57 89.08
N GLY A 37 14.50 -35.13 87.87
CA GLY A 37 13.39 -34.19 87.63
C GLY A 37 13.77 -32.70 87.47
N LYS A 38 15.03 -32.37 87.14
CA LYS A 38 15.45 -30.97 86.88
C LYS A 38 14.63 -30.32 85.75
N THR A 39 14.63 -30.94 84.56
CA THR A 39 13.86 -30.47 83.39
C THR A 39 12.35 -30.49 83.65
N THR A 40 11.86 -31.35 84.55
CA THR A 40 10.44 -31.39 84.95
C THR A 40 9.96 -30.06 85.52
N ILE A 41 10.83 -29.30 86.21
CA ILE A 41 10.48 -27.98 86.75
C ILE A 41 10.26 -26.97 85.62
N PHE A 42 11.11 -27.00 84.60
CA PHE A 42 10.92 -26.15 83.43
C PHE A 42 9.67 -26.56 82.63
N ASP A 43 9.49 -27.87 82.40
CA ASP A 43 8.29 -28.42 81.76
C ASP A 43 7.00 -28.05 82.50
N ALA A 44 7.02 -28.06 83.83
CA ALA A 44 5.87 -27.68 84.65
C ALA A 44 5.50 -26.21 84.43
N PHE A 45 6.50 -25.31 84.40
CA PHE A 45 6.25 -23.90 84.18
C PHE A 45 5.73 -23.61 82.76
N THR A 46 6.34 -24.20 81.73
CA THR A 46 5.85 -24.04 80.34
C THR A 46 4.48 -24.68 80.15
N TRP A 47 4.20 -25.80 80.83
CA TRP A 47 2.90 -26.47 80.75
C TRP A 47 1.81 -25.64 81.43
N LEU A 48 2.13 -25.07 82.60
CA LEU A 48 1.25 -24.14 83.30
C LEU A 48 0.86 -22.96 82.40
N LEU A 49 1.78 -22.44 81.59
CA LEU A 49 1.45 -21.30 80.73
C LEU A 49 0.81 -21.73 79.40
N PHE A 50 1.37 -22.70 78.69
CA PHE A 50 1.06 -22.92 77.27
C PHE A 50 0.59 -24.32 76.90
N ASP A 51 0.35 -25.21 77.87
CA ASP A 51 0.01 -26.63 77.64
C ASP A 51 1.14 -27.39 76.89
N LYS A 52 2.40 -26.97 77.07
CA LYS A 52 3.56 -27.55 76.38
C LYS A 52 4.74 -27.77 77.32
N ASN A 53 5.62 -28.70 76.97
CA ASN A 53 6.88 -28.88 77.67
C ASN A 53 7.95 -27.86 77.20
N SER A 54 9.14 -27.91 77.81
CA SER A 54 10.27 -27.03 77.50
C SER A 54 10.83 -27.17 76.07
N LEU A 55 10.50 -28.27 75.40
CA LEU A 55 10.87 -28.57 74.00
C LEU A 55 9.75 -28.22 73.00
N ASP A 56 8.72 -27.47 73.42
CA ASP A 56 7.57 -27.03 72.61
C ASP A 56 6.63 -28.17 72.16
N ALA A 57 6.69 -29.33 72.80
CA ALA A 57 5.79 -30.46 72.53
C ALA A 57 4.48 -30.34 73.34
N LYS A 58 3.34 -30.52 72.67
CA LYS A 58 2.00 -30.60 73.29
C LYS A 58 1.72 -31.99 73.87
N ASP A 59 2.14 -33.03 73.14
CA ASP A 59 1.94 -34.42 73.54
C ASP A 59 3.16 -34.91 74.29
N PHE A 60 3.10 -34.87 75.62
CA PHE A 60 4.13 -35.41 76.50
C PHE A 60 3.52 -36.05 77.74
N GLU A 61 4.26 -36.98 78.35
CA GLU A 61 3.79 -37.71 79.53
C GLU A 61 3.75 -36.77 80.75
N ILE A 62 2.54 -36.34 81.13
CA ILE A 62 2.28 -35.56 82.35
C ILE A 62 2.12 -36.50 83.54
N LYS A 63 1.56 -37.70 83.32
CA LYS A 63 1.14 -38.56 84.42
C LYS A 63 2.32 -39.21 85.11
N THR A 64 2.18 -39.42 86.42
CA THR A 64 3.17 -40.20 87.17
C THR A 64 3.03 -41.68 86.84
N LEU A 65 4.15 -42.30 86.45
CA LEU A 65 4.25 -43.72 86.16
C LEU A 65 4.80 -44.50 87.36
N ASP A 66 4.39 -45.76 87.50
CA ASP A 66 4.96 -46.71 88.45
C ASP A 66 6.30 -47.28 87.95
N LYS A 67 6.90 -48.18 88.75
CA LYS A 67 8.19 -48.82 88.42
C LYS A 67 8.13 -49.70 87.15
N ASN A 68 6.93 -50.05 86.68
CA ASN A 68 6.69 -50.86 85.50
C ASN A 68 6.26 -50.00 84.30
N ASN A 69 6.38 -48.67 84.39
CA ASN A 69 5.94 -47.69 83.39
C ASN A 69 4.42 -47.64 83.17
N ASN A 70 3.61 -48.11 84.12
CA ASN A 70 2.16 -47.98 84.06
C ASN A 70 1.70 -46.69 84.74
N VAL A 71 0.65 -46.06 84.22
CA VAL A 71 0.05 -44.87 84.84
C VAL A 71 -0.52 -45.21 86.21
N ILE A 72 -0.19 -44.39 87.21
CA ILE A 72 -0.86 -44.46 88.52
C ILE A 72 -2.21 -43.72 88.42
N HIS A 73 -3.28 -44.51 88.34
CA HIS A 73 -4.65 -43.98 88.21
C HIS A 73 -5.15 -43.30 89.49
N GLY A 74 -6.10 -42.37 89.32
CA GLY A 74 -6.74 -41.64 90.43
C GLY A 74 -5.92 -40.50 91.04
N LEU A 75 -4.74 -40.19 90.50
CA LEU A 75 -3.96 -39.02 90.92
C LEU A 75 -4.40 -37.74 90.18
N GLU A 76 -4.47 -36.64 90.92
CA GLU A 76 -4.52 -35.30 90.36
C GLU A 76 -3.09 -34.76 90.19
N HIS A 77 -2.82 -34.15 89.03
CA HIS A 77 -1.52 -33.65 88.62
C HIS A 77 -1.60 -32.13 88.60
N GLU A 78 -1.01 -31.48 89.58
CA GLU A 78 -1.17 -30.06 89.82
C GLU A 78 0.15 -29.32 89.57
N VAL A 79 0.07 -28.18 88.89
CA VAL A 79 1.14 -27.19 88.84
C VAL A 79 0.55 -25.83 89.20
N SER A 80 1.18 -25.14 90.15
CA SER A 80 0.78 -23.82 90.64
C SER A 80 1.99 -22.88 90.67
N ALA A 81 1.88 -21.68 90.12
CA ALA A 81 2.94 -20.66 90.16
C ALA A 81 2.44 -19.33 90.71
N LEU A 82 3.32 -18.65 91.45
CA LEU A 82 3.16 -17.25 91.83
C LEU A 82 4.10 -16.42 90.96
N LEU A 83 3.53 -15.53 90.14
CA LEU A 83 4.25 -14.61 89.28
C LEU A 83 4.17 -13.20 89.85
N ASN A 84 5.26 -12.46 89.81
CA ASN A 84 5.26 -11.02 90.03
C ASN A 84 5.39 -10.33 88.66
N ILE A 85 4.34 -9.60 88.27
CA ILE A 85 4.23 -8.91 87.01
C ILE A 85 4.18 -7.41 87.31
N ASN A 86 5.27 -6.70 87.04
CA ASN A 86 5.41 -5.26 87.34
C ASN A 86 5.06 -4.88 88.80
N GLY A 87 5.41 -5.74 89.77
CA GLY A 87 5.11 -5.51 91.18
C GLY A 87 3.78 -6.08 91.65
N VAL A 88 2.91 -6.57 90.75
CA VAL A 88 1.63 -7.18 91.09
C VAL A 88 1.77 -8.69 91.10
N GLU A 89 1.36 -9.33 92.20
CA GLU A 89 1.37 -10.78 92.30
C GLU A 89 0.15 -11.41 91.62
N LYS A 90 0.40 -12.51 90.91
CA LYS A 90 -0.61 -13.27 90.17
C LYS A 90 -0.37 -14.76 90.39
N LYS A 91 -1.37 -15.47 90.91
CA LYS A 91 -1.30 -16.91 91.11
C LYS A 91 -2.01 -17.63 89.98
N LEU A 92 -1.34 -18.60 89.36
CA LEU A 92 -1.88 -19.42 88.28
C LEU A 92 -1.77 -20.89 88.68
N SER A 93 -2.84 -21.66 88.46
CA SER A 93 -2.84 -23.10 88.75
C SER A 93 -3.55 -23.90 87.67
N LYS A 94 -3.02 -25.09 87.37
CA LYS A 94 -3.63 -26.12 86.53
C LYS A 94 -3.68 -27.44 87.26
N ILE A 95 -4.82 -28.12 87.20
CA ILE A 95 -5.02 -29.47 87.76
C ILE A 95 -5.49 -30.40 86.65
N TYR A 96 -4.63 -31.32 86.23
CA TYR A 96 -4.94 -32.37 85.26
C TYR A 96 -5.37 -33.65 85.97
N LYS A 97 -6.57 -34.14 85.63
CA LYS A 97 -7.16 -35.29 86.30
C LYS A 97 -7.94 -36.20 85.37
N GLU A 98 -8.09 -37.43 85.82
CA GLU A 98 -8.86 -38.46 85.14
C GLU A 98 -10.37 -38.23 85.29
N LYS A 99 -11.09 -38.32 84.17
CA LYS A 99 -12.55 -38.25 84.15
C LYS A 99 -13.11 -39.65 84.21
N TRP A 100 -13.68 -39.99 85.36
CA TRP A 100 -14.33 -41.28 85.62
C TRP A 100 -15.85 -41.11 85.56
N THR A 101 -16.52 -41.80 84.64
CA THR A 101 -17.98 -41.73 84.48
C THR A 101 -18.62 -43.09 84.60
N LYS A 102 -19.84 -43.12 85.15
CA LYS A 102 -20.65 -44.34 85.25
C LYS A 102 -21.58 -44.42 84.03
N LYS A 103 -21.47 -45.47 83.21
CA LYS A 103 -22.43 -45.72 82.13
C LYS A 103 -23.73 -46.29 82.73
N ARG A 104 -24.87 -45.99 82.09
CA ARG A 104 -26.19 -46.44 82.56
C ARG A 104 -26.23 -47.98 82.54
N GLY A 105 -26.35 -48.59 83.72
CA GLY A 105 -26.43 -50.05 83.89
C GLY A 105 -25.18 -50.72 84.47
N GLU A 106 -24.04 -50.04 84.57
CA GLU A 106 -22.81 -50.59 85.16
C GLU A 106 -22.67 -50.21 86.65
N ALA A 107 -22.05 -51.07 87.45
CA ALA A 107 -21.80 -50.79 88.88
C ALA A 107 -20.55 -49.90 89.10
N GLU A 108 -19.52 -50.10 88.29
CA GLU A 108 -18.20 -49.45 88.42
C GLU A 108 -18.07 -48.20 87.53
N LYS A 109 -17.21 -47.26 87.92
CA LYS A 109 -16.88 -46.10 87.08
C LYS A 109 -15.79 -46.51 86.10
N GLN A 110 -15.95 -46.17 84.82
CA GLN A 110 -14.92 -46.35 83.80
C GLN A 110 -14.20 -45.04 83.50
N LEU A 111 -12.90 -45.10 83.21
CA LEU A 111 -12.12 -43.97 82.73
C LEU A 111 -12.62 -43.60 81.32
N THR A 112 -13.14 -42.38 81.16
CA THR A 112 -13.70 -41.89 79.89
C THR A 112 -12.95 -40.72 79.28
N GLY A 113 -11.87 -40.28 79.93
CA GLY A 113 -10.95 -39.29 79.39
C GLY A 113 -10.24 -38.52 80.48
N HIS A 114 -9.79 -37.31 80.14
CA HIS A 114 -9.10 -36.40 81.03
C HIS A 114 -9.75 -35.02 81.00
N THR A 115 -9.60 -34.28 82.09
CA THR A 115 -10.00 -32.87 82.18
C THR A 115 -8.89 -32.08 82.87
N THR A 116 -8.81 -30.80 82.53
CA THR A 116 -7.91 -29.85 83.19
C THR A 116 -8.76 -28.75 83.79
N ASP A 117 -8.60 -28.51 85.09
CA ASP A 117 -9.20 -27.37 85.77
C ASP A 117 -8.16 -26.24 85.83
N TYR A 118 -8.61 -25.00 85.63
CA TYR A 118 -7.76 -23.81 85.56
C TYR A 118 -8.18 -22.83 86.66
N TYR A 119 -7.20 -22.23 87.33
CA TYR A 119 -7.46 -21.25 88.38
C TYR A 119 -6.56 -20.03 88.23
N ILE A 120 -7.14 -18.86 88.50
CA ILE A 120 -6.44 -17.58 88.59
C ILE A 120 -6.75 -16.98 89.95
N ASP A 121 -5.72 -16.71 90.75
CA ASP A 121 -5.87 -16.20 92.13
C ASP A 121 -6.87 -17.04 92.96
N ASP A 122 -6.75 -18.37 92.84
CA ASP A 122 -7.62 -19.37 93.47
C ASP A 122 -9.09 -19.38 93.00
N VAL A 123 -9.44 -18.59 91.97
CA VAL A 123 -10.77 -18.59 91.35
C VAL A 123 -10.79 -19.52 90.12
N PRO A 124 -11.73 -20.49 90.04
CA PRO A 124 -11.85 -21.36 88.88
C PRO A 124 -12.31 -20.57 87.64
N VAL A 125 -11.62 -20.76 86.52
CA VAL A 125 -11.90 -20.11 85.23
C VAL A 125 -11.99 -21.11 84.09
N LYS A 126 -12.57 -20.70 82.97
CA LYS A 126 -12.56 -21.53 81.75
C LYS A 126 -11.19 -21.50 81.09
N LYS A 127 -10.87 -22.53 80.29
CA LYS A 127 -9.62 -22.60 79.52
C LYS A 127 -9.35 -21.34 78.68
N VAL A 128 -10.37 -20.82 78.01
CA VAL A 128 -10.25 -19.63 77.13
C VAL A 128 -9.84 -18.40 77.94
N GLU A 129 -10.50 -18.15 79.08
CA GLU A 129 -10.19 -17.04 79.99
C GLU A 129 -8.77 -17.17 80.56
N PHE A 130 -8.34 -18.39 80.89
CA PHE A 130 -6.98 -18.66 81.35
C PHE A 130 -5.92 -18.37 80.28
N GLN A 131 -6.17 -18.79 79.03
CA GLN A 131 -5.27 -18.51 77.90
C GLN A 131 -5.22 -17.02 77.56
N GLU A 132 -6.35 -16.32 77.61
CA GLU A 132 -6.43 -14.87 77.40
C GLU A 132 -5.66 -14.11 78.49
N ALA A 133 -5.81 -14.51 79.76
CA ALA A 133 -5.05 -13.93 80.86
C ALA A 133 -3.53 -14.07 80.65
N ILE A 134 -3.07 -15.20 80.12
CA ILE A 134 -1.65 -15.42 79.79
C ILE A 134 -1.22 -14.61 78.58
N GLY A 135 -2.02 -14.56 77.51
CA GLY A 135 -1.74 -13.73 76.34
C GLY A 135 -1.61 -12.24 76.68
N ASN A 136 -2.39 -11.75 77.64
CA ASN A 136 -2.27 -10.40 78.20
C ASN A 136 -0.98 -10.19 79.03
N ILE A 137 -0.40 -11.27 79.56
CA ILE A 137 0.90 -11.23 80.24
C ILE A 137 2.02 -11.21 79.20
N ILE A 138 2.05 -12.16 78.27
CA ILE A 138 3.08 -12.24 77.25
C ILE A 138 2.63 -13.15 76.09
N ASP A 139 2.99 -12.77 74.87
CA ASP A 139 2.82 -13.64 73.69
C ASP A 139 3.67 -14.91 73.82
N GLU A 140 3.12 -16.06 73.41
CA GLU A 140 3.78 -17.36 73.53
C GLU A 140 5.11 -17.41 72.75
N LYS A 141 5.16 -16.82 71.54
CA LYS A 141 6.38 -16.83 70.71
C LYS A 141 7.43 -15.93 71.33
N LEU A 142 7.04 -14.74 71.78
CA LEU A 142 7.95 -13.82 72.48
C LEU A 142 8.48 -14.47 73.76
N PHE A 143 7.63 -15.09 74.57
CA PHE A 143 8.04 -15.79 75.79
C PHE A 143 9.17 -16.77 75.50
N LYS A 144 8.98 -17.67 74.53
CA LYS A 144 10.02 -18.66 74.19
C LYS A 144 11.32 -18.04 73.70
N LEU A 145 11.23 -16.96 72.90
CA LEU A 145 12.39 -16.22 72.41
C LEU A 145 13.20 -15.59 73.55
N ILE A 146 12.54 -15.17 74.65
CA ILE A 146 13.20 -14.48 75.77
C ILE A 146 13.45 -15.34 77.01
N THR A 147 12.97 -16.60 77.06
CA THR A 147 13.14 -17.46 78.25
C THR A 147 13.98 -18.72 78.02
N ASN A 148 14.27 -19.09 76.77
CA ASN A 148 15.10 -20.26 76.45
C ASN A 148 16.27 -19.84 75.53
N PRO A 149 17.53 -19.87 76.02
CA PRO A 149 18.70 -19.45 75.25
C PRO A 149 18.88 -20.19 73.92
N LEU A 150 18.37 -21.41 73.79
CA LEU A 150 18.52 -22.20 72.58
C LEU A 150 17.39 -21.98 71.57
N TYR A 151 16.23 -21.43 71.98
CA TYR A 151 15.03 -21.41 71.13
C TYR A 151 15.24 -20.69 69.79
N PHE A 152 15.84 -19.50 69.81
CA PHE A 152 16.09 -18.72 68.60
C PHE A 152 16.95 -19.50 67.58
N SER A 153 18.04 -20.08 68.04
CA SER A 153 19.09 -20.64 67.17
C SER A 153 18.91 -22.13 66.85
N THR A 154 18.11 -22.89 67.60
CA THR A 154 17.90 -24.33 67.36
C THR A 154 16.47 -24.67 66.93
N ILE A 155 15.45 -24.02 67.48
CA ILE A 155 14.05 -24.41 67.27
C ILE A 155 13.39 -23.56 66.16
N LEU A 156 13.64 -22.25 66.16
CA LEU A 156 13.04 -21.35 65.16
C LEU A 156 13.62 -21.64 63.76
N ASN A 157 12.82 -21.58 62.69
CA ASN A 157 13.38 -21.72 61.34
C ASN A 157 14.14 -20.44 60.93
N TRP A 158 15.09 -20.55 60.00
CA TRP A 158 15.97 -19.42 59.64
C TRP A 158 15.22 -18.20 59.06
N LYS A 159 14.07 -18.39 58.40
CA LYS A 159 13.25 -17.29 57.88
C LYS A 159 12.58 -16.51 59.01
N ASP A 160 12.05 -17.22 59.99
CA ASP A 160 11.48 -16.60 61.19
C ASP A 160 12.58 -15.90 62.01
N ARG A 161 13.79 -16.46 62.06
CA ARG A 161 14.95 -15.82 62.73
C ARG A 161 15.27 -14.49 62.08
N ARG A 162 15.35 -14.49 60.74
CA ARG A 162 15.57 -13.30 59.92
C ARG A 162 14.50 -12.24 60.18
N ASN A 163 13.22 -12.62 60.19
CA ASN A 163 12.12 -11.68 60.44
C ASN A 163 12.21 -11.04 61.83
N VAL A 164 12.56 -11.82 62.86
CA VAL A 164 12.80 -11.28 64.21
C VAL A 164 13.94 -10.26 64.18
N LEU A 165 15.08 -10.57 63.56
CA LEU A 165 16.22 -9.64 63.48
C LEU A 165 15.91 -8.35 62.70
N LEU A 166 15.20 -8.47 61.57
CA LEU A 166 14.79 -7.30 60.79
C LEU A 166 13.83 -6.39 61.56
N SER A 167 12.98 -6.95 62.42
CA SER A 167 12.09 -6.16 63.27
C SER A 167 12.83 -5.26 64.27
N ILE A 168 14.09 -5.57 64.60
CA ILE A 168 14.91 -4.79 65.54
C ILE A 168 15.37 -3.45 64.94
N ILE A 169 15.74 -3.41 63.66
CA ILE A 169 16.31 -2.22 63.01
C ILE A 169 15.32 -1.47 62.11
N GLY A 170 14.25 -2.12 61.65
CA GLY A 170 13.34 -1.56 60.66
C GLY A 170 13.92 -1.53 59.23
N ASP A 171 13.27 -0.80 58.33
CA ASP A 171 13.74 -0.65 56.95
C ASP A 171 14.89 0.36 56.85
N VAL A 172 15.90 0.01 56.05
CA VAL A 172 17.03 0.88 55.72
C VAL A 172 16.63 1.92 54.67
N ASP A 173 16.87 3.20 54.99
CA ASP A 173 16.69 4.32 54.05
C ASP A 173 17.69 4.23 52.88
N VAL A 174 17.17 4.38 51.66
CA VAL A 174 17.94 4.45 50.42
C VAL A 174 19.04 5.51 50.49
N MET A 175 18.76 6.67 51.11
CA MET A 175 19.72 7.77 51.19
C MET A 175 20.93 7.44 52.06
N ASP A 176 20.75 6.63 53.10
CA ASP A 176 21.84 6.24 53.98
C ASP A 176 22.79 5.25 53.29
N VAL A 177 22.24 4.35 52.47
CA VAL A 177 23.04 3.45 51.62
C VAL A 177 23.87 4.25 50.60
N ILE A 178 23.27 5.25 49.96
CA ILE A 178 23.95 6.07 48.94
C ILE A 178 25.09 6.89 49.55
N LYS A 179 24.86 7.51 50.72
CA LYS A 179 25.88 8.34 51.41
C LYS A 179 27.14 7.55 51.78
N LEU A 180 26.99 6.26 52.05
CA LEU A 180 28.09 5.41 52.51
C LEU A 180 28.94 4.82 51.38
N ASN A 181 28.52 4.98 50.11
CA ASN A 181 29.27 4.45 48.98
C ASN A 181 29.35 5.44 47.81
N ASN A 182 30.54 6.02 47.61
CA ASN A 182 30.80 7.00 46.55
C ASN A 182 30.49 6.50 45.13
N THR A 183 30.50 5.19 44.86
CA THR A 183 30.15 4.64 43.54
C THR A 183 28.65 4.76 43.21
N LEU A 184 27.82 4.99 44.23
CA LEU A 184 26.38 5.20 44.14
C LEU A 184 25.99 6.68 43.99
N LYS A 185 26.96 7.58 43.80
CA LYS A 185 26.68 9.00 43.59
C LYS A 185 25.77 9.19 42.36
N GLY A 186 24.62 9.84 42.56
CA GLY A 186 23.61 10.05 41.53
C GLY A 186 22.69 8.85 41.27
N PHE A 187 22.81 7.77 42.06
CA PHE A 187 21.93 6.61 41.96
C PHE A 187 20.49 6.95 42.36
N ASP A 188 20.29 7.93 43.25
CA ASP A 188 18.98 8.48 43.61
C ASP A 188 18.24 9.03 42.39
N ALA A 189 18.92 9.80 41.55
CA ALA A 189 18.36 10.32 40.31
C ALA A 189 18.10 9.21 39.27
N LEU A 190 18.94 8.17 39.22
CA LEU A 190 18.75 7.01 38.35
C LEU A 190 17.54 6.15 38.79
N LEU A 191 17.34 6.01 40.10
CA LEU A 191 16.25 5.26 40.70
C LEU A 191 14.91 5.98 40.53
N GLY A 192 14.87 7.29 40.79
CA GLY A 192 13.65 8.09 40.73
C GLY A 192 12.56 7.53 41.65
N GLU A 193 11.35 7.34 41.11
CA GLU A 193 10.21 6.75 41.84
C GLU A 193 10.15 5.21 41.73
N LYS A 194 11.11 4.56 41.06
CA LYS A 194 11.10 3.12 40.82
C LYS A 194 11.71 2.35 41.98
N THR A 195 11.36 1.06 42.09
CA THR A 195 12.14 0.13 42.89
C THR A 195 13.43 -0.26 42.14
N VAL A 196 14.46 -0.70 42.87
CA VAL A 196 15.71 -1.18 42.27
C VAL A 196 15.46 -2.37 41.34
N ASP A 197 14.47 -3.20 41.66
CA ASP A 197 14.10 -4.35 40.86
C ASP A 197 13.45 -3.96 39.52
N ASP A 198 12.61 -2.91 39.52
CA ASP A 198 12.01 -2.35 38.31
C ASP A 198 13.04 -1.63 37.43
N LEU A 199 14.00 -0.94 38.06
CA LEU A 199 15.13 -0.35 37.35
C LEU A 199 15.96 -1.44 36.65
N LYS A 200 16.32 -2.52 37.35
CA LYS A 200 17.04 -3.67 36.75
C LYS A 200 16.28 -4.28 35.57
N LYS A 201 14.97 -4.48 35.68
CA LYS A 201 14.13 -4.98 34.56
C LYS A 201 14.17 -4.02 33.36
N THR A 202 14.09 -2.71 33.62
CA THR A 202 14.17 -1.67 32.58
C THR A 202 15.52 -1.72 31.87
N LEU A 203 16.62 -1.77 32.63
CA LEU A 203 17.99 -1.82 32.09
C LEU A 203 18.23 -3.09 31.29
N ALA A 204 17.78 -4.25 31.78
CA ALA A 204 17.90 -5.52 31.08
C ALA A 204 17.17 -5.51 29.72
N ALA A 205 15.97 -4.94 29.64
CA ALA A 205 15.24 -4.80 28.39
C ALA A 205 15.98 -3.85 27.42
N ARG A 206 16.49 -2.72 27.91
CA ARG A 206 17.27 -1.75 27.13
C ARG A 206 18.55 -2.39 26.58
N LYS A 207 19.31 -3.09 27.43
CA LYS A 207 20.53 -3.82 27.07
C LYS A 207 20.28 -4.85 25.97
N ARG A 208 19.21 -5.65 26.11
CA ARG A 208 18.82 -6.61 25.06
C ARG A 208 18.53 -5.95 23.72
N LYS A 209 17.79 -4.85 23.71
CA LYS A 209 17.47 -4.11 22.48
C LYS A 209 18.75 -3.55 21.83
N ILE A 210 19.61 -2.89 22.61
CA ILE A 210 20.87 -2.33 22.10
C ILE A 210 21.76 -3.43 21.52
N ASN A 211 21.88 -4.59 22.19
CA ASN A 211 22.64 -5.72 21.66
C ASN A 211 22.05 -6.25 20.35
N GLN A 212 20.72 -6.39 20.25
CA GLN A 212 20.07 -6.79 18.99
C GLN A 212 20.33 -5.80 17.86
N ASP A 213 20.28 -4.50 18.15
CA ASP A 213 20.56 -3.44 17.18
C ASP A 213 22.03 -3.52 16.71
N ILE A 214 22.99 -3.67 17.63
CA ILE A 214 24.42 -3.89 17.34
C ILE A 214 24.62 -5.15 16.49
N ASP A 215 24.07 -6.29 16.91
CA ASP A 215 24.22 -7.57 16.21
C ASP A 215 23.65 -7.51 14.78
N SER A 216 22.66 -6.64 14.52
CA SER A 216 22.06 -6.48 13.20
C SER A 216 22.93 -5.69 12.21
N ILE A 217 23.79 -4.79 12.70
CA ILE A 217 24.55 -3.87 11.85
C ILE A 217 25.55 -4.60 10.94
N PRO A 218 26.36 -5.56 11.43
CA PRO A 218 27.28 -6.31 10.57
C PRO A 218 26.61 -6.98 9.37
N PHE A 219 25.40 -7.53 9.55
CA PHE A 219 24.66 -8.15 8.45
C PHE A 219 24.22 -7.13 7.39
N ARG A 220 23.79 -5.94 7.82
CA ARG A 220 23.41 -4.83 6.91
C ARG A 220 24.63 -4.28 6.17
N ILE A 221 25.78 -4.19 6.83
CA ILE A 221 27.04 -3.79 6.20
C ILE A 221 27.46 -4.83 5.14
N ASP A 222 27.42 -6.13 5.48
CA ASP A 222 27.76 -7.22 4.54
C ASP A 222 26.84 -7.25 3.31
N GLU A 223 25.54 -7.02 3.49
CA GLU A 223 24.59 -6.90 2.37
C GLU A 223 24.92 -5.73 1.45
N LEU A 224 25.22 -4.56 2.01
CA LEU A 224 25.60 -3.36 1.26
C LEU A 224 26.95 -3.55 0.55
N ASP A 225 27.94 -4.14 1.23
CA ASP A 225 29.27 -4.40 0.68
C ASP A 225 29.18 -5.34 -0.54
N LYS A 226 28.37 -6.40 -0.46
CA LYS A 226 28.10 -7.32 -1.57
C LYS A 226 27.41 -6.65 -2.78
N SER A 227 26.73 -5.53 -2.57
CA SER A 227 26.09 -4.77 -3.65
C SER A 227 27.06 -3.86 -4.41
N ILE A 228 28.27 -3.65 -3.89
CA ILE A 228 29.30 -2.81 -4.51
C ILE A 228 29.88 -3.53 -5.73
N ILE A 229 29.86 -2.83 -6.87
CA ILE A 229 30.40 -3.35 -8.13
C ILE A 229 31.76 -2.71 -8.41
N ASN A 230 32.83 -3.50 -8.35
CA ASN A 230 34.18 -3.04 -8.66
C ASN A 230 34.41 -3.04 -10.18
N LEU A 231 34.28 -1.87 -10.79
CA LEU A 231 34.66 -1.59 -12.17
C LEU A 231 35.77 -0.54 -12.18
N ASP A 232 36.61 -0.59 -13.20
CA ASP A 232 37.57 0.47 -13.47
C ASP A 232 36.83 1.64 -14.14
N PHE A 233 36.32 2.56 -13.31
CA PHE A 233 35.54 3.69 -13.78
C PHE A 233 36.38 4.69 -14.58
N GLU A 234 37.67 4.82 -14.29
CA GLU A 234 38.58 5.69 -15.06
C GLU A 234 38.78 5.14 -16.46
N ALA A 235 39.05 3.83 -16.60
CA ALA A 235 39.16 3.19 -17.91
C ALA A 235 37.84 3.28 -18.72
N LEU A 236 36.68 3.16 -18.07
CA LEU A 236 35.38 3.30 -18.73
C LEU A 236 35.10 4.75 -19.20
N GLU A 237 35.53 5.77 -18.45
CA GLU A 237 35.43 7.17 -18.87
C GLU A 237 36.33 7.46 -20.08
N ASP A 238 37.54 6.91 -20.11
CA ASP A 238 38.44 6.99 -21.25
C ASP A 238 37.86 6.27 -22.48
N GLU A 239 37.31 5.06 -22.32
CA GLU A 239 36.66 4.32 -23.40
C GLU A 239 35.43 5.07 -23.94
N LEU A 240 34.61 5.65 -23.06
CA LEU A 240 33.47 6.49 -23.45
C LEU A 240 33.92 7.69 -24.29
N LYS A 241 35.03 8.34 -23.91
CA LYS A 241 35.57 9.47 -24.66
C LYS A 241 36.01 9.06 -26.06
N ILE A 242 36.73 7.94 -26.18
CA ILE A 242 37.15 7.38 -27.47
C ILE A 242 35.92 7.08 -28.35
N LYS A 243 34.92 6.37 -27.81
CA LYS A 243 33.72 5.99 -28.55
C LYS A 243 32.87 7.18 -29.01
N ASN A 244 32.77 8.24 -28.19
CA ASN A 244 32.11 9.48 -28.61
C ASN A 244 32.87 10.19 -29.74
N GLU A 245 34.20 10.16 -29.73
CA GLU A 245 35.01 10.71 -30.83
C GLU A 245 34.82 9.91 -32.12
N GLU A 246 34.80 8.56 -32.03
CA GLU A 246 34.48 7.67 -33.15
C GLU A 246 33.06 7.94 -33.71
N LEU A 247 32.06 8.08 -32.82
CA LEU A 247 30.69 8.40 -33.21
C LEU A 247 30.62 9.74 -33.97
N LYS A 248 31.32 10.77 -33.47
CA LYS A 248 31.39 12.07 -34.12
C LYS A 248 32.01 11.98 -35.51
N GLN A 249 33.09 11.21 -35.67
CA GLN A 249 33.70 10.97 -36.99
C GLN A 249 32.74 10.28 -37.97
N VAL A 250 31.94 9.32 -37.50
CA VAL A 250 30.91 8.65 -38.32
C VAL A 250 29.77 9.60 -38.67
N GLU A 251 29.35 10.47 -37.74
CA GLU A 251 28.35 11.51 -37.98
C GLU A 251 28.83 12.56 -39.00
N ASP A 252 30.08 13.00 -38.91
CA ASP A 252 30.71 13.91 -39.86
C ASP A 252 30.76 13.27 -41.27
N LYS A 253 31.17 11.99 -41.36
CA LYS A 253 31.15 11.22 -42.63
C LYS A 253 29.74 11.06 -43.20
N LEU A 254 28.73 10.84 -42.35
CA LEU A 254 27.32 10.78 -42.76
C LEU A 254 26.82 12.14 -43.25
N TYR A 255 27.20 13.22 -42.59
CA TYR A 255 26.85 14.58 -42.99
C TYR A 255 27.43 14.93 -44.37
N ASP A 256 28.72 14.64 -44.60
CA ASP A 256 29.36 14.88 -45.90
C ASP A 256 28.83 13.94 -47.00
N SER A 257 28.48 12.69 -46.67
CA SER A 257 27.83 11.76 -47.61
C SER A 257 26.39 12.18 -47.96
N THR A 258 25.70 12.91 -47.07
CA THR A 258 24.35 13.44 -47.32
C THR A 258 24.39 14.64 -48.26
N LYS A 259 25.43 15.50 -48.18
CA LYS A 259 25.67 16.56 -49.17
C LYS A 259 25.84 16.02 -50.60
N LEU A 260 26.48 14.85 -50.75
CA LEU A 260 26.56 14.16 -52.04
C LEU A 260 25.19 13.70 -52.55
N GLY A 261 24.29 13.30 -51.65
CA GLY A 261 22.89 12.99 -51.96
C GLY A 261 22.09 14.21 -52.44
N ASP A 262 22.31 15.39 -51.84
CA ASP A 262 21.67 16.64 -52.26
C ASP A 262 22.15 17.08 -53.67
N VAL A 263 23.43 16.89 -53.98
CA VAL A 263 23.97 17.15 -55.33
C VAL A 263 23.33 16.24 -56.38
N VAL A 264 23.08 14.97 -56.05
CA VAL A 264 22.38 14.03 -56.95
C VAL A 264 20.91 14.44 -57.13
N LEU A 265 20.25 14.89 -56.06
CA LEU A 265 18.87 15.39 -56.12
C LEU A 265 18.76 16.67 -56.98
N GLU A 266 19.70 17.61 -56.86
CA GLU A 266 19.77 18.80 -57.72
C GLU A 266 19.99 18.43 -59.20
N LYS A 267 20.86 17.46 -59.49
CA LYS A 267 21.07 16.95 -60.86
C LYS A 267 19.81 16.29 -61.41
N GLN A 268 19.06 15.54 -60.60
CA GLN A 268 17.77 14.96 -60.98
C GLN A 268 16.70 16.02 -61.25
N GLN A 269 16.63 17.08 -60.44
CA GLN A 269 15.74 18.22 -60.68
C GLN A 269 16.11 18.98 -61.96
N LYS A 270 17.40 19.19 -62.22
CA LYS A 270 17.89 19.79 -63.47
C LYS A 270 17.55 18.93 -64.69
N LEU A 271 17.74 17.62 -64.61
CA LEU A 271 17.36 16.67 -65.67
C LEU A 271 15.86 16.73 -65.97
N PHE A 272 15.02 16.77 -64.93
CA PHE A 272 13.57 16.91 -65.09
C PHE A 272 13.18 18.22 -65.79
N ASN A 273 13.81 19.33 -65.39
CA ASN A 273 13.55 20.64 -65.99
C ASN A 273 13.99 20.71 -67.46
N LEU A 274 15.16 20.15 -67.81
CA LEU A 274 15.65 20.10 -69.18
C LEU A 274 14.77 19.22 -70.08
N LYS A 275 14.25 18.10 -69.57
CA LYS A 275 13.29 17.25 -70.30
C LYS A 275 11.98 17.98 -70.60
N ASN A 276 11.43 18.70 -69.63
CA ASN A 276 10.23 19.53 -69.84
C ASN A 276 10.49 20.65 -70.85
N MET A 277 11.68 21.25 -70.82
CA MET A 277 12.08 22.30 -71.76
C MET A 277 12.19 21.75 -73.19
N LEU A 278 12.80 20.58 -73.39
CA LEU A 278 12.88 19.90 -74.68
C LEU A 278 11.49 19.63 -75.27
N GLN A 279 10.57 19.08 -74.46
CA GLN A 279 9.18 18.82 -74.86
C GLN A 279 8.43 20.12 -75.24
N SER A 280 8.70 21.22 -74.53
CA SER A 280 8.08 22.51 -74.85
C SER A 280 8.57 23.12 -76.17
N ILE A 281 9.82 22.85 -76.55
CA ILE A 281 10.43 23.31 -77.82
C ILE A 281 9.81 22.53 -78.99
N GLU A 282 9.66 21.21 -78.85
CA GLU A 282 9.00 20.35 -79.83
C GLU A 282 7.55 20.79 -80.09
N TYR A 283 6.77 20.99 -79.01
CA TYR A 283 5.38 21.43 -79.11
C TYR A 283 5.22 22.79 -79.79
N LYS A 284 6.11 23.75 -79.52
CA LYS A 284 6.08 25.08 -80.16
C LYS A 284 6.38 24.99 -81.66
N ALA A 285 7.36 24.19 -82.06
CA ALA A 285 7.74 24.02 -83.46
C ALA A 285 6.62 23.33 -84.26
N GLU A 286 5.94 22.35 -83.68
CA GLU A 286 4.82 21.63 -84.31
C GLU A 286 3.54 22.48 -84.42
N SER A 287 3.25 23.30 -83.39
CA SER A 287 2.11 24.22 -83.39
C SER A 287 2.25 25.33 -84.44
N GLN A 288 3.44 25.91 -84.58
CA GLN A 288 3.71 26.94 -85.59
C GLN A 288 3.63 26.39 -87.03
N ALA A 289 4.17 25.20 -87.28
CA ALA A 289 4.18 24.60 -88.62
C ALA A 289 2.78 24.24 -89.14
N ASN A 290 1.80 24.02 -88.25
CA ASN A 290 0.43 23.63 -88.60
C ASN A 290 -0.60 24.77 -88.60
N ARG A 291 -0.21 26.01 -88.24
CA ARG A 291 -1.11 27.16 -88.21
C ARG A 291 -1.79 27.47 -89.56
N PRO A 292 -1.09 27.44 -90.72
CA PRO A 292 -1.72 27.73 -92.00
C PRO A 292 -2.73 26.65 -92.44
N LYS A 293 -2.56 25.39 -92.00
CA LYS A 293 -3.52 24.31 -92.26
C LYS A 293 -4.86 24.58 -91.59
N LYS A 294 -4.83 25.01 -90.32
CA LYS A 294 -6.05 25.35 -89.56
C LYS A 294 -6.82 26.53 -90.16
N GLU A 295 -6.11 27.51 -90.71
CA GLU A 295 -6.72 28.66 -91.40
C GLU A 295 -7.40 28.24 -92.72
N LEU A 296 -6.80 27.30 -93.47
CA LEU A 296 -7.41 26.73 -94.68
C LEU A 296 -8.60 25.81 -94.39
N GLU A 297 -8.58 25.04 -93.30
CA GLU A 297 -9.72 24.23 -92.84
C GLU A 297 -10.94 25.10 -92.51
N ALA A 298 -10.75 26.19 -91.76
CA ALA A 298 -11.82 27.12 -91.42
C ALA A 298 -12.45 27.80 -92.66
N LEU A 299 -11.62 28.20 -93.63
CA LEU A 299 -12.08 28.83 -94.87
C LEU A 299 -12.85 27.84 -95.77
N LEU A 300 -12.47 26.55 -95.75
CA LEU A 300 -13.17 25.50 -96.48
C LEU A 300 -14.59 25.29 -95.93
N ASP A 301 -14.73 25.25 -94.61
CA ASP A 301 -16.03 25.05 -93.95
C ASP A 301 -16.98 26.22 -94.22
N GLU A 302 -16.49 27.46 -94.18
CA GLU A 302 -17.26 28.66 -94.51
C GLU A 302 -17.83 28.60 -95.93
N LYS A 303 -16.97 28.33 -96.93
CA LYS A 303 -17.38 28.29 -98.34
C LYS A 303 -18.26 27.09 -98.69
N ALA A 304 -18.03 25.94 -98.06
CA ALA A 304 -18.89 24.76 -98.24
C ALA A 304 -20.30 25.00 -97.69
N TYR A 305 -20.43 25.78 -96.61
CA TYR A 305 -21.73 26.17 -96.07
C TYR A 305 -22.48 27.13 -97.00
N GLU A 306 -21.81 28.19 -97.49
CA GLU A 306 -22.39 29.14 -98.46
C GLU A 306 -22.90 28.45 -99.72
N LEU A 307 -22.14 27.48 -100.25
CA LEU A 307 -22.54 26.69 -101.40
C LEU A 307 -23.83 25.90 -101.14
N LYS A 308 -23.89 25.21 -99.99
CA LYS A 308 -25.03 24.38 -99.62
C LYS A 308 -26.32 25.20 -99.47
N ASP A 309 -26.22 26.40 -98.90
CA ASP A 309 -27.38 27.30 -98.76
C ASP A 309 -27.84 27.82 -100.13
N THR A 310 -26.90 28.19 -101.00
CA THR A 310 -27.20 28.66 -102.35
C THR A 310 -27.89 27.58 -103.20
N LEU A 311 -27.43 26.33 -103.14
CA LEU A 311 -28.07 25.20 -103.83
C LEU A 311 -29.49 24.91 -103.32
N ARG A 312 -29.74 25.06 -102.01
CA ARG A 312 -31.10 24.95 -101.46
C ARG A 312 -32.01 26.02 -102.03
N LYS A 313 -31.53 27.26 -102.14
CA LYS A 313 -32.30 28.37 -102.72
C LYS A 313 -32.69 28.07 -104.18
N VAL A 314 -31.77 27.54 -105.00
CA VAL A 314 -32.06 27.09 -106.38
C VAL A 314 -33.23 26.09 -106.39
N SER A 315 -33.14 25.03 -105.59
CA SER A 315 -34.19 24.00 -105.52
C SER A 315 -35.56 24.58 -105.18
N THR A 316 -35.63 25.50 -104.20
CA THR A 316 -36.91 26.12 -103.81
C THR A 316 -37.51 27.01 -104.90
N LEU A 317 -36.68 27.70 -105.68
CA LEU A 317 -37.14 28.52 -106.79
C LEU A 317 -37.63 27.65 -107.96
N GLU A 318 -36.95 26.54 -108.25
CA GLU A 318 -37.36 25.57 -109.29
C GLU A 318 -38.70 24.91 -108.97
N GLU A 319 -38.94 24.50 -107.73
CA GLU A 319 -40.23 23.97 -107.29
C GLU A 319 -41.36 25.00 -107.48
N ARG A 320 -41.10 26.26 -107.14
CA ARG A 320 -42.05 27.34 -107.35
C ARG A 320 -42.33 27.56 -108.83
N LEU A 321 -41.31 27.52 -109.69
CA LEU A 321 -41.48 27.65 -111.14
C LEU A 321 -42.39 26.56 -111.72
N VAL A 322 -42.22 25.31 -111.29
CA VAL A 322 -43.09 24.18 -111.70
C VAL A 322 -44.54 24.45 -111.32
N SER A 323 -44.80 24.91 -110.10
CA SER A 323 -46.17 25.19 -109.63
C SER A 323 -46.86 26.28 -110.44
N ILE A 324 -46.13 27.33 -110.83
CA ILE A 324 -46.68 28.45 -111.61
C ILE A 324 -46.89 28.06 -113.08
N LYS A 325 -45.97 27.27 -113.65
CA LYS A 325 -46.16 26.67 -115.00
C LYS A 325 -47.42 25.82 -115.07
N PHE A 326 -47.69 25.00 -114.06
CA PHE A 326 -48.94 24.23 -114.00
C PHE A 326 -50.19 25.13 -113.96
N LYS A 327 -50.14 26.22 -113.19
CA LYS A 327 -51.24 27.20 -113.15
C LYS A 327 -51.47 27.87 -114.52
N LYS A 328 -50.40 28.16 -115.26
CA LYS A 328 -50.47 28.71 -116.63
C LYS A 328 -51.27 27.80 -117.56
N ASP A 329 -50.96 26.51 -117.54
CA ASP A 329 -51.63 25.53 -118.40
C ASP A 329 -53.12 25.42 -118.06
N LEU A 330 -53.48 25.41 -116.78
CA LEU A 330 -54.88 25.39 -116.35
C LEU A 330 -55.68 26.60 -116.84
N VAL A 331 -55.09 27.80 -116.77
CA VAL A 331 -55.74 29.03 -117.26
C VAL A 331 -55.88 29.01 -118.78
N LYS A 332 -54.90 28.45 -119.50
CA LYS A 332 -54.96 28.27 -120.95
C LYS A 332 -56.12 27.38 -121.37
N ASP A 333 -56.29 26.24 -120.70
CA ASP A 333 -57.39 25.31 -120.98
C ASP A 333 -58.76 25.97 -120.75
N GLN A 334 -58.89 26.78 -119.70
CA GLN A 334 -60.10 27.57 -119.44
C GLN A 334 -60.38 28.59 -120.56
N MET A 335 -59.35 29.24 -121.09
CA MET A 335 -59.49 30.18 -122.21
C MET A 335 -59.96 29.47 -123.48
N ASP A 336 -59.39 28.31 -123.80
CA ASP A 336 -59.78 27.55 -124.99
C ASP A 336 -61.21 27.00 -124.88
N SER A 337 -61.64 26.57 -123.68
CA SER A 337 -63.03 26.21 -123.41
C SER A 337 -64.01 27.39 -123.63
N LEU A 338 -63.64 28.59 -123.18
CA LEU A 338 -64.44 29.80 -123.42
C LEU A 338 -64.52 30.17 -124.90
N ARG A 339 -63.44 29.98 -125.67
CA ARG A 339 -63.46 30.19 -127.14
C ARG A 339 -64.42 29.23 -127.83
N ASN A 340 -64.37 27.94 -127.48
CA ASN A 340 -65.23 26.93 -128.08
C ASN A 340 -66.72 27.22 -127.80
N THR A 341 -67.06 27.52 -126.54
CA THR A 341 -68.43 27.89 -126.16
C THR A 341 -68.91 29.17 -126.85
N TRP A 342 -68.03 30.14 -127.10
CA TRP A 342 -68.35 31.33 -127.88
C TRP A 342 -68.69 31.00 -129.34
N HIS A 343 -67.89 30.14 -129.99
CA HIS A 343 -68.11 29.71 -131.37
C HIS A 343 -69.44 28.97 -131.52
N GLU A 344 -69.74 28.05 -130.59
CA GLU A 344 -71.01 27.31 -130.56
C GLU A 344 -72.21 28.25 -130.43
N GLU A 345 -72.16 29.23 -129.51
CA GLU A 345 -73.26 30.16 -129.31
C GLU A 345 -73.45 31.08 -130.54
N LYS A 346 -72.36 31.47 -131.22
CA LYS A 346 -72.43 32.32 -132.42
C LYS A 346 -73.12 31.64 -133.60
N LEU A 347 -72.96 30.33 -133.76
CA LEU A 347 -73.53 29.57 -134.89
C LEU A 347 -75.03 29.29 -134.75
N LYS A 348 -75.63 29.50 -133.58
CA LYS A 348 -77.06 29.28 -133.39
C LYS A 348 -77.88 30.22 -134.28
N VAL A 349 -78.75 29.67 -135.11
CA VAL A 349 -79.73 30.41 -135.92
C VAL A 349 -81.13 29.98 -135.49
N LEU A 350 -82.08 30.90 -135.54
CA LEU A 350 -83.49 30.60 -135.31
C LEU A 350 -84.12 30.22 -136.65
N GLU A 351 -84.53 28.97 -136.81
CA GLU A 351 -85.19 28.46 -138.01
C GLU A 351 -86.70 28.40 -137.78
N PHE A 352 -87.46 28.87 -138.77
CA PHE A 352 -88.92 28.78 -138.76
C PHE A 352 -89.39 27.85 -139.87
N ASN A 353 -90.20 26.86 -139.53
CA ASN A 353 -90.76 25.92 -140.49
C ASN A 353 -92.04 26.48 -141.10
N GLU A 354 -92.11 26.58 -142.42
CA GLU A 354 -93.25 27.20 -143.11
C GLU A 354 -94.57 26.43 -142.94
N ASN A 355 -94.49 25.12 -142.70
CA ASN A 355 -95.67 24.29 -142.45
C ASN A 355 -96.35 24.61 -141.11
N GLU A 356 -95.72 25.39 -140.24
CA GLU A 356 -96.30 25.83 -138.98
C GLU A 356 -97.25 27.02 -139.15
N PHE A 357 -97.33 27.62 -140.35
CA PHE A 357 -98.16 28.81 -140.62
C PHE A 357 -99.53 28.51 -141.22
N VAL A 358 -99.97 27.25 -141.18
CA VAL A 358 -101.29 26.83 -141.64
C VAL A 358 -102.12 26.38 -140.45
N CYS A 359 -103.31 26.95 -140.28
CA CYS A 359 -104.22 26.54 -139.23
C CYS A 359 -104.49 25.04 -139.35
N PRO A 360 -104.08 24.22 -138.37
CA PRO A 360 -104.18 22.77 -138.48
C PRO A 360 -105.64 22.29 -138.57
N THR A 361 -106.61 23.11 -138.15
CA THR A 361 -108.03 22.75 -138.12
C THR A 361 -108.75 23.06 -139.44
N CYS A 362 -108.66 24.28 -139.96
CA CYS A 362 -109.36 24.70 -141.18
C CYS A 362 -108.47 24.74 -142.42
N LYS A 363 -107.18 24.51 -142.25
CA LYS A 363 -106.15 24.63 -143.28
C LYS A 363 -106.04 26.01 -143.93
N ARG A 364 -106.53 27.05 -143.25
CA ARG A 364 -106.32 28.43 -143.68
C ARG A 364 -104.93 28.88 -143.23
N GLU A 365 -104.14 29.41 -144.15
CA GLU A 365 -102.90 30.12 -143.80
C GLU A 365 -103.23 31.24 -142.82
N PHE A 366 -102.42 31.37 -141.78
CA PHE A 366 -102.57 32.48 -140.85
C PHE A 366 -102.26 33.79 -141.55
N GLU A 367 -102.96 34.83 -141.12
CA GLU A 367 -102.79 36.16 -141.66
C GLU A 367 -101.33 36.57 -141.53
N ALA A 368 -100.75 36.97 -142.67
CA ALA A 368 -99.32 37.20 -142.80
C ALA A 368 -98.80 38.23 -141.78
N GLU A 369 -99.63 39.22 -141.43
CA GLU A 369 -99.31 40.27 -140.46
C GLU A 369 -99.03 39.71 -139.05
N ASP A 370 -99.81 38.72 -138.59
CA ASP A 370 -99.61 38.08 -137.28
C ASP A 370 -98.38 37.15 -137.27
N ILE A 371 -98.11 36.46 -138.39
CA ILE A 371 -96.94 35.58 -138.54
C ILE A 371 -95.66 36.42 -138.51
N GLU A 372 -95.61 37.49 -139.29
CA GLU A 372 -94.42 38.33 -139.42
C GLU A 372 -94.11 39.05 -138.11
N ALA A 373 -95.13 39.62 -137.44
CA ALA A 373 -94.95 40.26 -136.13
C ALA A 373 -94.41 39.28 -135.06
N LYS A 374 -94.89 38.02 -135.07
CA LYS A 374 -94.41 37.02 -134.12
C LYS A 374 -93.00 36.52 -134.45
N LYS A 375 -92.68 36.33 -135.74
CA LYS A 375 -91.33 36.00 -136.20
C LYS A 375 -90.34 37.09 -135.83
N GLU A 376 -90.66 38.36 -136.09
CA GLU A 376 -89.81 39.50 -135.73
C GLU A 376 -89.54 39.55 -134.23
N SER A 377 -90.57 39.40 -133.39
CA SER A 377 -90.41 39.40 -131.93
C SER A 377 -89.51 38.26 -131.44
N LEU A 378 -89.63 37.06 -132.02
CA LEU A 378 -88.81 35.90 -131.67
C LEU A 378 -87.36 36.06 -132.14
N ILE A 379 -87.14 36.61 -133.33
CA ILE A 379 -85.82 36.94 -133.87
C ILE A 379 -85.14 37.99 -132.99
N GLU A 380 -85.86 39.03 -132.58
CA GLU A 380 -85.33 40.09 -131.72
C GLU A 380 -84.90 39.55 -130.35
N GLN A 381 -85.77 38.79 -129.67
CA GLN A 381 -85.45 38.19 -128.37
C GLN A 381 -84.28 37.21 -128.45
N PHE A 382 -84.22 36.40 -129.50
CA PHE A 382 -83.10 35.50 -129.76
C PHE A 382 -81.79 36.27 -129.94
N ASN A 383 -81.79 37.32 -130.75
CA ASN A 383 -80.61 38.15 -131.01
C ASN A 383 -80.12 38.89 -129.74
N ILE A 384 -81.03 39.40 -128.90
CA ILE A 384 -80.68 40.05 -127.63
C ILE A 384 -80.05 39.04 -126.66
N SER A 385 -80.66 37.86 -126.49
CA SER A 385 -80.16 36.82 -125.59
C SER A 385 -78.79 36.30 -126.04
N LYS A 386 -78.65 36.02 -127.34
CA LYS A 386 -77.40 35.59 -127.97
C LYS A 386 -76.30 36.64 -127.81
N SER A 387 -76.60 37.92 -128.04
CA SER A 387 -75.66 39.03 -127.86
C SER A 387 -75.17 39.13 -126.41
N LYS A 388 -76.07 39.05 -125.42
CA LYS A 388 -75.69 39.07 -123.99
C LYS A 388 -74.78 37.91 -123.60
N LYS A 389 -75.09 36.69 -124.03
CA LYS A 389 -74.25 35.52 -123.75
C LYS A 389 -72.88 35.62 -124.40
N LEU A 390 -72.80 36.05 -125.66
CA LEU A 390 -71.54 36.26 -126.36
C LEU A 390 -70.68 37.34 -125.67
N ALA A 391 -71.30 38.40 -125.15
CA ALA A 391 -70.60 39.43 -124.39
C ALA A 391 -70.05 38.94 -123.05
N ASP A 392 -70.81 38.14 -122.29
CA ASP A 392 -70.36 37.55 -121.01
C ASP A 392 -69.19 36.57 -121.21
N ILE A 393 -69.27 35.70 -122.22
CA ILE A 393 -68.17 34.78 -122.56
C ILE A 393 -66.91 35.57 -122.96
N ASN A 394 -67.06 36.66 -123.72
CA ASN A 394 -65.92 37.50 -124.11
C ASN A 394 -65.27 38.20 -122.91
N ASN A 395 -66.06 38.74 -121.98
CA ASN A 395 -65.53 39.38 -120.77
C ASN A 395 -64.75 38.38 -119.89
N LYS A 396 -65.28 37.16 -119.71
CA LYS A 396 -64.57 36.07 -119.00
C LYS A 396 -63.28 35.68 -119.73
N GLY A 397 -63.31 35.62 -121.07
CA GLY A 397 -62.14 35.34 -121.89
C GLY A 397 -61.03 36.39 -121.74
N VAL A 398 -61.38 37.68 -121.72
CA VAL A 398 -60.42 38.79 -121.53
C VAL A 398 -59.82 38.76 -120.12
N ALA A 399 -60.63 38.51 -119.08
CA ALA A 399 -60.13 38.37 -117.72
C ALA A 399 -59.13 37.22 -117.60
N LYS A 400 -59.43 36.06 -118.20
CA LYS A 400 -58.53 34.90 -118.20
C LYS A 400 -57.25 35.14 -119.02
N LYS A 401 -57.33 35.89 -120.12
CA LYS A 401 -56.15 36.32 -120.88
C LYS A 401 -55.21 37.20 -120.04
N THR A 402 -55.77 38.13 -119.26
CA THR A 402 -54.99 39.01 -118.37
C THR A 402 -54.30 38.19 -117.27
N GLU A 403 -55.00 37.22 -116.66
CA GLU A 403 -54.42 36.28 -115.69
C GLU A 403 -53.27 35.45 -116.32
N PHE A 404 -53.44 34.99 -117.56
CA PHE A 404 -52.41 34.24 -118.29
C PHE A 404 -51.14 35.07 -118.53
N GLU A 405 -51.27 36.32 -118.99
CA GLU A 405 -50.14 37.23 -119.24
C GLU A 405 -49.38 37.60 -117.95
N GLU A 406 -50.09 37.75 -116.82
CA GLU A 406 -49.49 37.99 -115.50
C GLU A 406 -48.65 36.77 -115.05
N ILE A 407 -49.19 35.56 -115.24
CA ILE A 407 -48.50 34.31 -114.93
C ILE A 407 -47.25 34.14 -115.83
N GLU A 408 -47.32 34.50 -117.11
CA GLU A 408 -46.16 34.46 -118.01
C GLU A 408 -45.00 35.35 -117.54
N LYS A 409 -45.30 36.56 -117.06
CA LYS A 409 -44.29 37.46 -116.48
C LYS A 409 -43.65 36.87 -115.22
N GLN A 410 -44.45 36.23 -114.35
CA GLN A 410 -43.93 35.58 -113.14
C GLN A 410 -42.98 34.42 -113.46
N ILE A 411 -43.30 33.62 -114.47
CA ILE A 411 -42.45 32.53 -114.95
C ILE A 411 -41.11 33.08 -115.45
N SER A 412 -41.13 34.10 -116.31
CA SER A 412 -39.91 34.70 -116.85
C SER A 412 -39.00 35.28 -115.76
N ASN A 413 -39.57 35.93 -114.75
CA ASN A 413 -38.78 36.48 -113.63
C ASN A 413 -38.16 35.37 -112.78
N LEU A 414 -38.90 34.30 -112.48
CA LEU A 414 -38.38 33.17 -111.72
C LEU A 414 -37.29 32.40 -112.48
N GLU A 415 -37.43 32.25 -113.80
CA GLU A 415 -36.40 31.61 -114.64
C GLU A 415 -35.08 32.38 -114.61
N MET A 416 -35.11 33.73 -114.65
CA MET A 416 -33.91 34.55 -114.50
C MET A 416 -33.29 34.40 -113.09
N GLU A 417 -34.10 34.44 -112.03
CA GLU A 417 -33.60 34.33 -110.65
C GLU A 417 -32.94 32.96 -110.38
N ILE A 418 -33.49 31.89 -110.95
CA ILE A 418 -32.91 30.54 -110.88
C ILE A 418 -31.54 30.51 -111.55
N GLU A 419 -31.42 31.06 -112.75
CA GLU A 419 -30.16 31.04 -113.50
C GLU A 419 -29.07 31.86 -112.80
N GLU A 420 -29.40 33.06 -112.32
CA GLU A 420 -28.47 33.88 -111.55
C GLU A 420 -27.98 33.17 -110.27
N THR A 421 -28.88 32.44 -109.60
CA THR A 421 -28.54 31.72 -108.37
C THR A 421 -27.70 30.46 -108.67
N LYS A 422 -27.92 29.79 -109.81
CA LYS A 422 -27.10 28.66 -110.27
C LYS A 422 -25.67 29.08 -110.61
N VAL A 423 -25.50 30.23 -111.27
CA VAL A 423 -24.16 30.79 -111.57
C VAL A 423 -23.39 31.10 -110.29
N LYS A 424 -24.06 31.58 -109.24
CA LYS A 424 -23.42 31.78 -107.93
C LYS A 424 -23.00 30.45 -107.27
N ALA A 425 -23.85 29.43 -107.36
CA ALA A 425 -23.53 28.11 -106.82
C ALA A 425 -22.32 27.46 -107.52
N SER A 426 -22.21 27.57 -108.86
CA SER A 426 -21.06 27.02 -109.59
C SER A 426 -19.74 27.74 -109.26
N GLY A 427 -19.78 29.05 -109.02
CA GLY A 427 -18.62 29.81 -108.53
C GLY A 427 -18.12 29.32 -107.17
N LEU A 428 -19.04 29.10 -106.22
CA LEU A 428 -18.71 28.59 -104.89
C LEU A 428 -18.20 27.13 -104.92
N GLU A 429 -18.68 26.29 -105.84
CA GLU A 429 -18.16 24.93 -106.04
C GLU A 429 -16.68 24.91 -106.44
N GLU A 430 -16.27 25.79 -107.34
CA GLU A 430 -14.88 25.89 -107.77
C GLU A 430 -13.97 26.45 -106.66
N GLU A 431 -14.45 27.39 -105.85
CA GLU A 431 -13.72 27.86 -104.67
C GLU A 431 -13.50 26.75 -103.64
N VAL A 432 -14.53 25.97 -103.33
CA VAL A 432 -14.45 24.83 -102.39
C VAL A 432 -13.48 23.76 -102.90
N LYS A 433 -13.51 23.42 -104.19
CA LYS A 433 -12.53 22.49 -104.80
C LYS A 433 -11.10 23.03 -104.70
N GLY A 434 -10.91 24.32 -104.99
CA GLY A 434 -9.60 24.97 -104.92
C GLY A 434 -8.99 24.97 -103.52
N ILE A 435 -9.82 25.14 -102.48
CA ILE A 435 -9.37 25.08 -101.08
C ILE A 435 -9.04 23.64 -100.66
N LYS A 436 -9.84 22.63 -101.05
CA LYS A 436 -9.55 21.21 -100.77
C LYS A 436 -8.21 20.75 -101.32
N VAL A 437 -7.88 21.12 -102.56
CA VAL A 437 -6.59 20.77 -103.18
C VAL A 437 -5.39 21.39 -102.43
N LYS A 438 -5.56 22.60 -101.87
CA LYS A 438 -4.53 23.23 -101.02
C LYS A 438 -4.37 22.51 -99.68
N LEU A 439 -5.45 21.95 -99.13
CA LEU A 439 -5.43 21.19 -97.88
C LEU A 439 -4.75 19.83 -98.03
N ASP A 440 -5.10 19.08 -99.07
CA ASP A 440 -4.60 17.72 -99.31
C ASP A 440 -3.10 17.70 -99.62
N ASN A 441 -2.55 18.79 -100.15
CA ASN A 441 -1.13 18.96 -100.44
C ASN A 441 -0.35 19.67 -99.32
N PHE A 442 -0.98 20.00 -98.18
CA PHE A 442 -0.30 20.68 -97.08
C PHE A 442 0.63 19.71 -96.33
N LYS A 443 1.94 19.96 -96.39
CA LYS A 443 2.95 19.26 -95.58
C LYS A 443 3.60 20.24 -94.59
N PRO A 444 3.48 20.04 -93.27
CA PRO A 444 4.15 20.90 -92.30
C PRO A 444 5.67 20.70 -92.36
N SER A 445 6.42 21.79 -92.40
CA SER A 445 7.88 21.76 -92.32
C SER A 445 8.31 22.17 -90.91
N ILE A 446 8.68 21.17 -90.09
CA ILE A 446 9.12 21.38 -88.71
C ILE A 446 10.64 21.57 -88.72
N ILE A 447 11.12 22.74 -88.30
CA ILE A 447 12.55 23.07 -88.22
C ILE A 447 12.92 23.17 -86.74
N LEU A 448 13.64 22.16 -86.23
CA LEU A 448 14.21 22.16 -84.87
C LEU A 448 15.61 22.77 -84.92
N GLY A 449 15.83 23.86 -84.17
CA GLY A 449 17.06 24.67 -84.20
C GLY A 449 18.21 24.15 -83.33
N GLU A 450 19.28 24.95 -83.21
CA GLU A 450 20.46 24.63 -82.39
C GLU A 450 20.16 24.42 -80.89
N GLU A 451 19.11 25.06 -80.39
CA GLU A 451 18.67 24.99 -78.99
C GLU A 451 18.20 23.58 -78.60
N TYR A 452 17.53 22.87 -79.52
CA TYR A 452 17.10 21.48 -79.33
C TYR A 452 18.29 20.53 -79.18
N LYS A 453 19.33 20.70 -80.01
CA LYS A 453 20.55 19.86 -79.97
C LYS A 453 21.34 20.08 -78.68
N LYS A 454 21.45 21.33 -78.20
CA LYS A 454 22.15 21.64 -76.93
C LYS A 454 21.45 20.99 -75.74
N VAL A 455 20.14 21.19 -75.59
CA VAL A 455 19.36 20.62 -74.49
C VAL A 455 19.36 19.09 -74.55
N SER A 456 19.33 18.48 -75.74
CA SER A 456 19.42 17.02 -75.91
C SER A 456 20.77 16.43 -75.50
N CYS A 457 21.89 17.12 -75.75
CA CYS A 457 23.21 16.67 -75.31
C CYS A 457 23.36 16.80 -73.78
N GLU A 458 22.93 17.92 -73.19
CA GLU A 458 22.99 18.15 -71.74
C GLU A 458 22.17 17.11 -70.95
N ILE A 459 21.04 16.66 -71.48
CA ILE A 459 20.24 15.56 -70.89
C ILE A 459 21.04 14.24 -70.88
N SER A 460 21.73 13.91 -71.98
CA SER A 460 22.50 12.66 -72.10
C SER A 460 23.69 12.63 -71.13
N ASP A 461 24.40 13.75 -70.98
CA ASP A 461 25.55 13.83 -70.07
C ASP A 461 25.11 13.73 -68.60
N LEU A 462 24.01 14.39 -68.22
CA LEU A 462 23.44 14.32 -66.87
C LEU A 462 22.90 12.92 -66.51
N GLU A 463 22.38 12.16 -67.48
CA GLU A 463 21.89 10.79 -67.26
C GLU A 463 23.01 9.80 -66.92
N VAL A 464 24.19 9.95 -67.55
CA VAL A 464 25.38 9.14 -67.27
C VAL A 464 25.92 9.44 -65.86
N GLU A 465 25.98 10.72 -65.46
CA GLU A 465 26.47 11.12 -64.14
C GLU A 465 25.57 10.68 -62.97
N ILE A 466 24.27 10.50 -63.19
CA ILE A 466 23.32 10.08 -62.14
C ILE A 466 23.39 8.56 -61.90
N ASN A 467 23.66 7.75 -62.94
CA ASN A 467 23.61 6.29 -62.89
C ASN A 467 24.81 5.63 -62.15
N ASP A 468 25.87 6.37 -61.87
CA ASP A 468 27.11 5.88 -61.24
C ASP A 468 27.10 5.93 -59.68
N ASN A 469 25.96 6.26 -59.06
CA ASN A 469 25.85 6.52 -57.61
C ASN A 469 25.42 5.33 -56.72
N THR A 470 25.50 4.10 -57.23
CA THR A 470 25.11 2.89 -56.47
C THR A 470 25.99 2.67 -55.23
N SER A 471 27.28 3.03 -55.32
CA SER A 471 28.27 2.94 -54.24
C SER A 471 27.99 3.89 -53.06
N THR A 472 27.45 5.08 -53.32
CA THR A 472 27.13 6.09 -52.29
C THR A 472 26.00 5.63 -51.37
N LYS A 473 25.01 4.87 -51.89
CA LYS A 473 23.90 4.33 -51.09
C LYS A 473 24.35 3.21 -50.14
N GLU A 474 25.29 2.37 -50.56
CA GLU A 474 25.86 1.29 -49.73
C GLU A 474 26.79 1.84 -48.63
N LEU A 475 27.51 2.92 -48.92
CA LEU A 475 28.32 3.62 -47.92
C LEU A 475 27.45 4.28 -46.83
N ILE A 476 26.33 4.91 -47.20
CA ILE A 476 25.42 5.53 -46.23
C ILE A 476 24.76 4.48 -45.31
N SER A 477 24.41 3.29 -45.83
CA SER A 477 23.80 2.23 -45.02
C SER A 477 24.77 1.59 -44.03
N SER A 478 26.04 1.39 -44.43
CA SER A 478 27.09 0.87 -43.55
C SER A 478 27.44 1.86 -42.43
N LEU A 479 27.61 3.15 -42.74
CA LEU A 479 27.86 4.19 -41.72
C LEU A 479 26.69 4.34 -40.73
N ARG A 480 25.44 4.16 -41.16
CA ARG A 480 24.28 4.16 -40.24
C ARG A 480 24.29 2.98 -39.28
N ARG A 481 24.75 1.82 -39.72
CA ARG A 481 24.89 0.63 -38.85
C ARG A 481 26.01 0.84 -37.84
N GLU A 482 27.17 1.30 -38.29
CA GLU A 482 28.31 1.64 -37.42
C GLU A 482 27.92 2.68 -36.36
N LYS A 483 27.14 3.70 -36.75
CA LYS A 483 26.55 4.67 -35.81
C LYS A 483 25.69 3.99 -34.74
N SER A 484 24.82 3.06 -35.13
CA SER A 484 23.95 2.33 -34.19
C SER A 484 24.78 1.52 -33.19
N ASP A 485 25.77 0.76 -33.68
CA ASP A 485 26.62 -0.09 -32.85
C ASP A 485 27.44 0.76 -31.85
N LEU A 486 27.93 1.93 -32.27
CA LEU A 486 28.65 2.87 -31.39
C LEU A 486 27.72 3.48 -30.33
N VAL A 487 26.48 3.83 -30.68
CA VAL A 487 25.49 4.35 -29.72
C VAL A 487 25.18 3.29 -28.66
N ASP A 488 24.94 2.04 -29.07
CA ASP A 488 24.66 0.93 -28.14
C ASP A 488 25.85 0.66 -27.19
N ALA A 489 27.08 0.74 -27.70
CA ALA A 489 28.30 0.61 -26.90
C ALA A 489 28.45 1.76 -25.89
N ILE A 490 28.22 3.01 -26.32
CA ILE A 490 28.25 4.20 -25.45
C ILE A 490 27.20 4.08 -24.34
N ASP A 491 25.97 3.67 -24.66
CA ASP A 491 24.90 3.53 -23.68
C ASP A 491 25.19 2.41 -22.67
N THR A 492 25.82 1.33 -23.12
CA THR A 492 26.32 0.26 -22.24
C THR A 492 27.38 0.77 -21.26
N ILE A 493 28.33 1.58 -21.73
CA ILE A 493 29.37 2.18 -20.88
C ILE A 493 28.75 3.18 -19.89
N LYS A 494 27.83 4.05 -20.34
CA LYS A 494 27.10 4.97 -19.46
C LYS A 494 26.33 4.24 -18.37
N ALA A 495 25.65 3.14 -18.71
CA ALA A 495 24.94 2.30 -17.75
C ALA A 495 25.89 1.77 -16.66
N LYS A 496 27.10 1.33 -17.04
CA LYS A 496 28.14 0.90 -16.09
C LYS A 496 28.65 2.05 -15.22
N LEU A 497 28.84 3.24 -15.78
CA LEU A 497 29.29 4.42 -15.02
C LEU A 497 28.28 4.85 -13.94
N THR A 498 26.98 4.54 -14.08
CA THR A 498 25.99 4.81 -13.01
C THR A 498 26.30 4.08 -11.70
N TYR A 499 27.07 2.99 -11.73
CA TYR A 499 27.49 2.29 -10.51
C TYR A 499 28.50 3.10 -9.69
N ARG A 500 29.21 4.08 -10.27
CA ARG A 500 30.17 4.94 -9.54
C ARG A 500 29.48 5.73 -8.43
N GLU A 501 28.39 6.42 -8.78
CA GLU A 501 27.61 7.19 -7.80
C GLU A 501 26.87 6.29 -6.81
N LYS A 502 26.34 5.15 -7.28
CA LYS A 502 25.72 4.14 -6.40
C LYS A 502 26.72 3.61 -5.37
N ASN A 503 27.91 3.18 -5.80
CA ASN A 503 28.94 2.69 -4.91
C ASN A 503 29.36 3.75 -3.88
N LYS A 504 29.50 5.01 -4.31
CA LYS A 504 29.82 6.12 -3.38
C LYS A 504 28.74 6.26 -2.30
N ALA A 505 27.47 6.31 -2.69
CA ALA A 505 26.35 6.40 -1.73
C ALA A 505 26.28 5.17 -0.81
N THR A 506 26.55 3.96 -1.33
CA THR A 506 26.62 2.74 -0.54
C THR A 506 27.75 2.78 0.50
N LEU A 507 28.93 3.27 0.12
CA LEU A 507 30.07 3.44 1.03
C LEU A 507 29.79 4.47 2.13
N GLU A 508 29.18 5.60 1.78
CA GLU A 508 28.74 6.61 2.77
C GLU A 508 27.74 5.99 3.77
N ARG A 509 26.79 5.19 3.29
CA ARG A 509 25.84 4.49 4.16
C ARG A 509 26.51 3.45 5.06
N ILE A 510 27.55 2.76 4.59
CA ILE A 510 28.34 1.84 5.41
C ILE A 510 29.04 2.58 6.54
N GLU A 511 29.62 3.76 6.29
CA GLU A 511 30.24 4.57 7.34
C GLU A 511 29.21 5.10 8.36
N GLU A 512 28.01 5.50 7.92
CA GLU A 512 26.92 5.86 8.84
C GLU A 512 26.56 4.70 9.78
N LEU A 513 26.48 3.47 9.26
CA LEU A 513 26.19 2.27 10.06
C LEU A 513 27.30 1.96 11.07
N LYS A 514 28.58 2.15 10.70
CA LYS A 514 29.71 2.01 11.64
C LYS A 514 29.68 3.05 12.75
N ASP A 515 29.31 4.29 12.43
CA ASP A 515 29.14 5.33 13.43
C ASP A 515 27.92 5.07 14.35
N GLU A 516 26.84 4.51 13.81
CA GLU A 516 25.70 4.02 14.59
C GLU A 516 26.11 2.91 15.56
N GLU A 517 26.88 1.93 15.09
CA GLU A 517 27.44 0.86 15.92
C GLU A 517 28.27 1.41 17.09
N ARG A 518 29.16 2.38 16.81
CA ARG A 518 29.96 3.03 17.85
C ARG A 518 29.09 3.73 18.90
N LYS A 519 28.06 4.47 18.48
CA LYS A 519 27.12 5.16 19.39
C LYS A 519 26.30 4.18 20.23
N LEU A 520 25.88 3.05 19.64
CA LEU A 520 25.19 1.99 20.36
C LEU A 520 26.11 1.33 21.39
N ALA A 521 27.38 1.07 21.06
CA ALA A 521 28.36 0.52 21.99
C ALA A 521 28.62 1.47 23.18
N GLU A 522 28.72 2.78 22.94
CA GLU A 522 28.82 3.78 24.02
C GLU A 522 27.57 3.79 24.92
N THR A 523 26.39 3.60 24.32
CA THR A 523 25.13 3.54 25.05
C THR A 523 25.02 2.24 25.86
N LEU A 524 25.50 1.12 25.32
CA LEU A 524 25.60 -0.15 26.01
C LEU A 524 26.46 -0.01 27.26
N ALA A 525 27.66 0.58 27.14
CA ALA A 525 28.56 0.80 28.28
C ALA A 525 27.91 1.66 29.38
N LYS A 526 27.08 2.65 29.02
CA LYS A 526 26.31 3.44 30.00
C LYS A 526 25.28 2.58 30.74
N VAL A 527 24.51 1.77 30.01
CA VAL A 527 23.50 0.86 30.61
C VAL A 527 24.17 -0.17 31.52
N GLU A 528 25.33 -0.70 31.14
CA GLU A 528 26.09 -1.64 31.98
C GLU A 528 26.64 -0.99 33.24
N LYS A 529 27.04 0.29 33.16
CA LYS A 529 27.42 1.06 34.35
C LYS A 529 26.23 1.26 35.29
N GLU A 530 25.05 1.57 34.77
CA GLU A 530 23.81 1.69 35.56
C GLU A 530 23.41 0.35 36.21
N GLU A 531 23.59 -0.76 35.50
CA GLU A 531 23.38 -2.12 36.01
C GLU A 531 24.35 -2.45 37.16
N PHE A 532 25.63 -2.10 37.00
CA PHE A 532 26.63 -2.24 38.06
C PHE A 532 26.31 -1.40 39.31
N GLN A 533 25.76 -0.19 39.13
CA GLN A 533 25.30 0.63 40.26
C GLN A 533 24.12 -0.02 40.99
N CYS A 534 23.17 -0.64 40.28
CA CYS A 534 22.09 -1.40 40.91
C CYS A 534 22.62 -2.55 41.78
N GLU A 535 23.57 -3.33 41.26
CA GLU A 535 24.19 -4.43 42.01
C GLU A 535 24.97 -3.94 43.23
N THR A 536 25.72 -2.85 43.05
CA THR A 536 26.47 -2.22 44.14
C THR A 536 25.55 -1.69 45.23
N PHE A 537 24.41 -1.10 44.86
CA PHE A 537 23.40 -0.63 45.81
C PHE A 537 22.82 -1.78 46.62
N ILE A 538 22.44 -2.89 45.96
CA ILE A 538 21.91 -4.07 46.65
C ILE A 538 22.92 -4.59 47.68
N LYS A 539 24.19 -4.76 47.27
CA LYS A 539 25.27 -5.21 48.17
C LYS A 539 25.49 -4.25 49.33
N ALA A 540 25.51 -2.95 49.07
CA ALA A 540 25.69 -1.93 50.11
C ALA A 540 24.51 -1.89 51.09
N LYS A 541 23.26 -1.96 50.58
CA LYS A 541 22.05 -1.99 51.40
C LYS A 541 22.02 -3.22 52.31
N VAL A 542 22.33 -4.38 51.75
CA VAL A 542 22.46 -5.65 52.45
C VAL A 542 23.51 -5.57 53.56
N LYS A 543 24.70 -5.07 53.23
CA LYS A 543 25.79 -4.92 54.20
C LYS A 543 25.39 -3.98 55.34
N LEU A 544 24.75 -2.84 55.01
CA LEU A 544 24.28 -1.91 56.02
C LEU A 544 23.27 -2.54 56.97
N MET A 545 22.31 -3.32 56.46
CA MET A 545 21.36 -4.04 57.29
C MET A 545 22.06 -5.02 58.24
N GLU A 546 23.01 -5.80 57.70
CA GLU A 546 23.77 -6.77 58.48
C GLU A 546 24.60 -6.09 59.58
N ASP A 547 25.31 -5.01 59.23
CA ASP A 547 26.10 -4.21 60.18
C ASP A 547 25.20 -3.58 61.25
N SER A 548 24.07 -2.97 60.86
CA SER A 548 23.11 -2.34 61.78
C SER A 548 22.47 -3.33 62.76
N ILE A 549 22.22 -4.56 62.31
CA ILE A 549 21.73 -5.64 63.17
C ILE A 549 22.83 -6.06 64.13
N ASN A 550 24.04 -6.29 63.63
CA ASN A 550 25.17 -6.75 64.44
C ASN A 550 25.59 -5.74 65.50
N GLU A 551 25.41 -4.43 65.28
CA GLU A 551 25.61 -3.38 66.29
C GLU A 551 24.70 -3.51 67.52
N LYS A 552 23.58 -4.25 67.42
CA LYS A 552 22.65 -4.47 68.55
C LYS A 552 23.10 -5.60 69.48
N PHE A 553 23.99 -6.47 69.03
CA PHE A 553 24.45 -7.64 69.77
C PHE A 553 25.87 -7.45 70.25
N LYS A 554 26.20 -8.00 71.43
CA LYS A 554 27.54 -7.82 72.03
C LYS A 554 28.44 -9.03 71.82
N TYR A 555 27.86 -10.20 71.61
CA TYR A 555 28.56 -11.49 71.60
C TYR A 555 28.27 -12.30 70.32
N VAL A 556 27.04 -12.25 69.81
CA VAL A 556 26.67 -12.92 68.55
C VAL A 556 26.75 -11.96 67.38
N SER A 557 27.08 -12.48 66.20
CA SER A 557 26.92 -11.77 64.92
C SER A 557 26.13 -12.63 63.95
N PHE A 558 25.31 -12.00 63.12
CA PHE A 558 24.45 -12.63 62.15
C PHE A 558 24.95 -12.36 60.75
N LYS A 559 25.02 -13.43 59.96
CA LYS A 559 25.13 -13.38 58.52
C LYS A 559 23.73 -13.52 57.93
N LEU A 560 23.26 -12.50 57.24
CA LEU A 560 21.90 -12.40 56.71
C LEU A 560 21.84 -12.61 55.20
N PHE A 561 23.00 -12.62 54.54
CA PHE A 561 23.06 -12.83 53.11
C PHE A 561 24.30 -13.62 52.70
N ASN A 562 24.17 -14.48 51.68
CA ASN A 562 25.33 -15.09 51.03
C ASN A 562 25.61 -14.37 49.72
N THR A 563 26.89 -14.19 49.42
CA THR A 563 27.34 -13.82 48.08
C THR A 563 27.61 -15.10 47.30
N LEU A 564 26.83 -15.34 46.25
CA LEU A 564 26.99 -16.45 45.33
C LEU A 564 28.23 -16.28 44.47
N VAL A 565 28.68 -17.36 43.81
CA VAL A 565 29.88 -17.37 42.95
C VAL A 565 29.76 -16.34 41.81
N ASN A 566 28.56 -16.12 41.30
CA ASN A 566 28.27 -15.12 40.27
C ASN A 566 28.14 -13.67 40.83
N GLY A 567 28.42 -13.45 42.11
CA GLY A 567 28.32 -12.16 42.77
C GLY A 567 26.89 -11.71 43.12
N ALA A 568 25.87 -12.52 42.85
CA ALA A 568 24.50 -12.28 43.28
C ALA A 568 24.37 -12.52 44.80
N VAL A 569 23.38 -11.87 45.41
CA VAL A 569 23.14 -11.97 46.85
C VAL A 569 21.87 -12.79 47.10
N GLU A 570 21.96 -13.81 47.96
CA GLU A 570 20.80 -14.58 48.42
C GLU A 570 20.56 -14.36 49.92
N GLU A 571 19.30 -14.44 50.35
CA GLU A 571 18.94 -14.28 51.75
C GLU A 571 19.31 -15.52 52.56
N CYS A 572 19.87 -15.32 53.75
CA CYS A 572 20.09 -16.36 54.74
C CYS A 572 19.91 -15.80 56.17
N CYS A 573 20.14 -16.63 57.18
CA CYS A 573 20.25 -16.19 58.57
C CYS A 573 21.06 -17.20 59.37
N VAL A 574 22.35 -16.91 59.54
CA VAL A 574 23.28 -17.76 60.30
C VAL A 574 23.84 -16.96 61.47
N ALA A 575 23.55 -17.42 62.68
CA ALA A 575 24.20 -16.90 63.88
C ALA A 575 25.64 -17.41 63.95
N THR A 576 26.57 -16.53 64.32
CA THR A 576 27.99 -16.82 64.43
C THR A 576 28.54 -16.25 65.74
N VAL A 577 29.49 -16.95 66.34
CA VAL A 577 30.23 -16.48 67.51
C VAL A 577 31.70 -16.48 67.13
N ASN A 578 32.34 -15.30 67.16
CA ASN A 578 33.73 -15.14 66.71
C ASN A 578 33.99 -15.74 65.32
N GLY A 579 33.02 -15.59 64.39
CA GLY A 579 33.10 -16.12 63.02
C GLY A 579 32.77 -17.61 62.86
N VAL A 580 32.50 -18.35 63.95
CA VAL A 580 32.11 -19.76 63.90
C VAL A 580 30.59 -19.90 63.88
N PRO A 581 29.98 -20.63 62.92
CA PRO A 581 28.53 -20.87 62.88
C PRO A 581 28.02 -21.51 64.16
N PHE A 582 26.86 -21.05 64.65
CA PHE A 582 26.26 -21.47 65.92
C PHE A 582 26.22 -22.99 66.11
N ASP A 583 25.89 -23.75 65.06
CA ASP A 583 25.80 -25.21 65.13
C ASP A 583 27.14 -25.87 65.51
N SER A 584 28.26 -25.25 65.13
CA SER A 584 29.62 -25.70 65.39
C SER A 584 30.26 -25.10 66.65
N VAL A 585 29.56 -24.22 67.36
CA VAL A 585 30.03 -23.64 68.63
C VAL A 585 29.85 -24.67 69.77
N ASN A 586 30.74 -24.63 70.78
CA ASN A 586 30.61 -25.45 71.99
C ASN A 586 29.36 -25.04 72.82
N ASN A 587 28.96 -25.88 73.79
CA ASN A 587 27.75 -25.62 74.58
C ASN A 587 27.79 -24.28 75.34
N ALA A 588 28.94 -23.92 75.92
CA ALA A 588 29.13 -22.63 76.57
C ALA A 588 28.87 -21.45 75.63
N GLY A 589 29.45 -21.48 74.42
CA GLY A 589 29.23 -20.44 73.43
C GLY A 589 27.80 -20.41 72.89
N LYS A 590 27.12 -21.56 72.78
CA LYS A 590 25.70 -21.63 72.40
C LYS A 590 24.80 -20.98 73.44
N ILE A 591 25.03 -21.26 74.72
CA ILE A 591 24.25 -20.68 75.83
C ILE A 591 24.50 -19.17 75.91
N ASN A 592 25.76 -18.72 75.86
CA ASN A 592 26.09 -17.30 75.90
C ASN A 592 25.54 -16.54 74.67
N ALA A 593 25.62 -17.11 73.46
CA ALA A 593 24.96 -16.53 72.29
C ALA A 593 23.44 -16.40 72.50
N GLY A 594 22.80 -17.40 73.10
CA GLY A 594 21.40 -17.34 73.47
C GLY A 594 21.07 -16.23 74.46
N ILE A 595 21.90 -16.03 75.49
CA ILE A 595 21.72 -14.95 76.49
C ILE A 595 21.84 -13.58 75.85
N ASP A 596 22.82 -13.36 74.97
CA ASP A 596 22.99 -12.09 74.25
C ASP A 596 21.78 -11.78 73.35
N ILE A 597 21.25 -12.80 72.66
CA ILE A 597 20.01 -12.69 71.89
C ILE A 597 18.84 -12.33 72.79
N ILE A 598 18.65 -13.05 73.91
CA ILE A 598 17.58 -12.78 74.87
C ILE A 598 17.66 -11.34 75.37
N ASN A 599 18.82 -10.88 75.85
CA ASN A 599 18.99 -9.52 76.34
C ASN A 599 18.64 -8.48 75.26
N THR A 600 19.05 -8.71 74.01
CA THR A 600 18.76 -7.81 72.90
C THR A 600 17.26 -7.76 72.59
N LEU A 601 16.60 -8.93 72.55
CA LEU A 601 15.15 -9.01 72.30
C LEU A 601 14.33 -8.44 73.47
N CYS A 602 14.74 -8.71 74.70
CA CYS A 602 14.15 -8.12 75.90
C CYS A 602 14.20 -6.59 75.85
N ASN A 603 15.34 -6.02 75.46
CA ASN A 603 15.52 -4.58 75.31
C ASN A 603 14.66 -4.01 74.18
N HIS A 604 14.57 -4.70 73.03
CA HIS A 604 13.74 -4.28 71.90
C HIS A 604 12.24 -4.31 72.21
N TYR A 605 11.72 -5.44 72.72
CA TYR A 605 10.30 -5.60 73.03
C TYR A 605 9.91 -4.97 74.38
N GLY A 606 10.89 -4.58 75.20
CA GLY A 606 10.68 -3.99 76.51
C GLY A 606 10.04 -4.95 77.51
N VAL A 607 10.31 -6.27 77.42
CA VAL A 607 9.75 -7.31 78.29
C VAL A 607 10.87 -8.24 78.79
N ASN A 608 10.93 -8.47 80.11
CA ASN A 608 11.80 -9.45 80.75
C ASN A 608 10.95 -10.60 81.34
N ALA A 609 11.42 -11.83 81.20
CA ALA A 609 10.82 -13.02 81.77
C ALA A 609 11.89 -14.00 82.25
N THR A 610 11.54 -14.90 83.18
CA THR A 610 12.46 -15.87 83.77
C THR A 610 13.10 -16.79 82.72
N VAL A 611 14.43 -16.73 82.61
CA VAL A 611 15.25 -17.54 81.69
C VAL A 611 15.62 -18.85 82.36
N PHE A 612 15.34 -19.96 81.68
CA PHE A 612 15.76 -21.29 82.10
C PHE A 612 16.98 -21.71 81.26
N ILE A 613 18.08 -22.01 81.94
CA ILE A 613 19.32 -22.47 81.33
C ILE A 613 19.51 -23.94 81.70
N ASP A 614 19.25 -24.83 80.74
CA ASP A 614 19.54 -26.25 80.89
C ASP A 614 21.01 -26.55 80.55
N ASN A 615 21.57 -27.60 81.15
CA ASN A 615 23.00 -27.94 81.10
C ASN A 615 23.92 -26.79 81.53
N ALA A 616 23.53 -26.03 82.55
CA ALA A 616 24.29 -24.86 83.01
C ALA A 616 25.68 -25.24 83.56
N GLU A 617 25.91 -26.50 83.97
CA GLU A 617 27.23 -27.01 84.34
C GLU A 617 28.25 -27.00 83.20
N SER A 618 27.78 -26.90 81.94
CA SER A 618 28.65 -26.85 80.76
C SER A 618 29.25 -25.46 80.50
N VAL A 619 28.94 -24.47 81.35
CA VAL A 619 29.37 -23.07 81.20
C VAL A 619 30.08 -22.59 82.46
N ASN A 620 31.36 -22.24 82.34
CA ASN A 620 32.14 -21.69 83.45
C ASN A 620 31.72 -20.25 83.79
N GLU A 621 31.52 -19.42 82.76
CA GLU A 621 31.15 -18.01 82.89
C GLU A 621 29.97 -17.70 81.97
N LEU A 622 28.83 -17.37 82.59
CA LEU A 622 27.63 -16.94 81.87
C LEU A 622 27.70 -15.43 81.62
N LEU A 623 27.30 -15.00 80.43
CA LEU A 623 27.05 -13.59 80.17
C LEU A 623 26.00 -13.05 81.14
N GLU A 624 26.14 -11.78 81.53
CA GLU A 624 25.18 -11.13 82.41
C GLU A 624 23.80 -11.10 81.76
N CYS A 625 22.82 -11.71 82.43
CA CYS A 625 21.44 -11.74 81.97
C CYS A 625 20.60 -10.70 82.73
N GLU A 626 19.91 -9.84 81.99
CA GLU A 626 19.05 -8.79 82.55
C GLU A 626 17.73 -9.36 83.12
N SER A 627 17.38 -10.59 82.76
CA SER A 627 16.23 -11.33 83.29
C SER A 627 16.58 -12.19 84.52
N GLN A 628 15.55 -12.66 85.23
CA GLN A 628 15.73 -13.66 86.28
C GLN A 628 16.25 -14.96 85.67
N VAL A 629 17.21 -15.63 86.30
CA VAL A 629 17.85 -16.84 85.75
C VAL A 629 17.59 -18.05 86.66
N VAL A 630 17.20 -19.17 86.05
CA VAL A 630 17.11 -20.48 86.67
C VAL A 630 18.10 -21.40 85.96
N ARG A 631 19.11 -21.89 86.70
CA ARG A 631 20.15 -22.78 86.17
C ARG A 631 19.84 -24.21 86.56
N LEU A 632 19.69 -25.09 85.58
CA LEU A 632 19.59 -26.53 85.81
C LEU A 632 21.00 -27.12 85.70
N ILE A 633 21.51 -27.64 86.81
CA ILE A 633 22.92 -28.04 86.96
C ILE A 633 23.01 -29.53 87.27
N VAL A 634 23.83 -30.28 86.53
CA VAL A 634 24.14 -31.67 86.90
C VAL A 634 25.06 -31.71 88.12
N SER A 635 24.63 -32.43 89.16
CA SER A 635 25.43 -32.72 90.35
C SER A 635 25.36 -34.22 90.69
N LYS A 636 26.07 -34.64 91.74
CA LYS A 636 26.02 -36.02 92.25
C LYS A 636 24.88 -36.27 93.24
N ASP A 637 24.06 -35.24 93.51
CA ASP A 637 22.98 -35.33 94.49
C ASP A 637 21.87 -36.26 94.00
N LYS A 638 21.45 -37.21 94.84
CA LYS A 638 20.39 -38.17 94.49
C LYS A 638 18.99 -37.55 94.48
N THR A 639 18.86 -36.34 95.02
CA THR A 639 17.64 -35.54 95.10
C THR A 639 17.92 -34.15 94.58
N LEU A 640 16.87 -33.41 94.22
CA LEU A 640 17.00 -32.00 93.83
C LEU A 640 17.53 -31.17 95.00
N VAL A 641 18.50 -30.31 94.73
CA VAL A 641 19.03 -29.29 95.64
C VAL A 641 18.76 -27.93 95.00
N ILE A 642 18.18 -27.01 95.76
CA ILE A 642 17.81 -25.66 95.31
C ILE A 642 18.63 -24.67 96.12
N SER A 643 19.35 -23.78 95.45
CA SER A 643 20.21 -22.76 96.09
C SER A 643 20.14 -21.40 95.42
#